data_AF-A0A212K5E4-F1
#
_entry.id   AF-A0A212K5E4-F1
#
_cell.length_a   1.000
_cell.length_b   1.000
_cell.length_c   1.000
_cell.angle_alpha   90.00
_cell.angle_beta   90.00
_cell.angle_gamma   90.00
#
_symmetry.space_group_name_H-M   'P 1'
#
loop_
_entity.id
_entity.type
_entity.pdbx_description
1 polymer ?
#
loop_
_entity_poly.entity_id
_entity_poly.type
_entity_poly.pdbx_seq_one_letter_code
_entity_poly.pdbx_strand_id
1 'polypeptide(L)'
;MNIYKSLSLLILIFMLFSCKDDIIDKGNSDKNIINITFENQIGNPIFSDNSNVIKIMFNQFTEGKSKIKLKNLELAAGVFANISVGDEISIGDESNSTSLEVTSESGIKQTWIVNFVPFSEELVGTWRITTLSVYGGAWPEYNSSAAYSSMTDRSWNWKTDGTGPVAEYDNTLTFTLEGISESGDPYGKVINSAGADGKFADFIFMDNPNEAASPIDVNYHYRKIPRGESSWKRNIANGTITFTAADQSTTIGFFVGPGTEILDQNSSITISDRAFTFDLQPTYIWLDIYKDRERFVENAKKYWIQVTKTTGSVDLEDDIVVTTARSKASPFVGIGPQWGGYDNVEKWTGSPSLSNDDWNKLFQRVQFLRPGLVRIMTSQGWNYMVDGVYNPQKSAGILFKILDFCEAQGISVMYGEWGEAALPGQQVDTAWLNRATDFLGYLINTKGYTCLKYYNMCNEPAGSWSSIGNDYGLWQRTYQTMFSFLEAKGLSSKIDIIAPDVAVWNDTSLSYWLTWAMDHFGSKIDAYDIHTYPTDEQVKGGSYKNVIAAYRNLVPENQHMIMGELGYKYDPNTYLGQQNLQRIANDPHASDDSNMMIYDAFYGADMADAVIQNMDAGYNGIILWNMDDAMYDNGDNKLKRWGFWNILGDERFGGLADEAIRPWFYPMSLLCRYFPQGSTIYKTQVPDKQGLHAIGGMKNGKYTIAIANSHTETYSVNLKMDAGIILTNAKWYKYEAGSGSQFTGPTDNNGFAVAYNQQTTDFSNNRSVQLTIPAKSFLLITDFEY
;
A
#
# COMPACT_ATOMS: atom_id res chain seq x y z
N MET A 1 11.40 37.47 33.83
CA MET A 1 12.64 36.86 33.31
C MET A 1 12.22 35.76 32.36
N ASN A 2 12.00 36.16 31.11
CA ASN A 2 11.48 35.35 30.02
C ASN A 2 12.58 34.46 29.46
N ILE A 3 12.23 33.28 28.92
CA ILE A 3 12.34 32.89 27.49
C ILE A 3 11.93 31.40 27.39
N TYR A 4 11.31 31.03 26.27
CA TYR A 4 10.83 29.69 25.84
C TYR A 4 9.38 29.30 26.17
N LYS A 5 8.45 29.92 25.44
CA LYS A 5 7.20 29.28 24.97
C LYS A 5 6.98 29.67 23.50
N SER A 6 6.43 28.72 22.74
CA SER A 6 5.83 28.86 21.40
C SER A 6 6.75 28.72 20.19
N LEU A 7 6.88 27.48 19.70
CA LEU A 7 7.01 27.20 18.27
C LEU A 7 6.41 25.81 17.99
N SER A 8 5.58 25.74 16.95
CA SER A 8 4.98 24.55 16.29
C SER A 8 3.46 24.60 16.21
N LEU A 9 2.92 25.60 15.49
CA LEU A 9 1.70 25.44 14.69
C LEU A 9 1.53 26.66 13.77
N LEU A 10 2.09 26.63 12.56
CA LEU A 10 1.59 27.38 11.38
C LEU A 10 2.43 27.04 10.14
N ILE A 11 2.06 26.00 9.39
CA ILE A 11 2.40 25.91 7.96
C ILE A 11 1.19 25.30 7.25
N LEU A 12 0.27 26.16 6.82
CA LEU A 12 -0.56 26.12 5.61
C LEU A 12 -1.73 27.08 5.85
N ILE A 13 -1.55 28.35 5.49
CA ILE A 13 -2.58 29.32 5.05
C ILE A 13 -1.78 30.59 4.76
N PHE A 14 -1.29 30.70 3.53
CA PHE A 14 -0.98 31.97 2.88
C PHE A 14 -1.03 31.74 1.37
N MET A 15 -2.25 31.59 0.84
CA MET A 15 -2.54 31.80 -0.59
C MET A 15 -3.96 32.35 -0.80
N LEU A 16 -4.40 33.25 0.07
CA LEU A 16 -5.59 34.08 -0.18
C LEU A 16 -5.36 35.47 0.41
N PHE A 17 -4.50 36.26 -0.23
CA PHE A 17 -4.57 37.72 -0.37
C PHE A 17 -3.41 38.12 -1.29
N SER A 18 -3.57 37.92 -2.60
CA SER A 18 -2.87 38.83 -3.51
C SER A 18 -3.67 40.10 -3.54
N CYS A 19 -3.07 41.16 -2.98
CA CYS A 19 -3.38 42.50 -3.38
C CYS A 19 -3.45 42.59 -4.91
N LYS A 20 -4.39 43.41 -5.34
CA LYS A 20 -4.49 43.95 -6.69
C LYS A 20 -3.25 44.82 -6.93
N ASP A 21 -2.14 44.20 -7.30
CA ASP A 21 -1.05 44.90 -7.95
C ASP A 21 -1.16 44.62 -9.45
N ASP A 22 -1.49 45.69 -10.17
CA ASP A 22 -1.34 45.81 -11.62
C ASP A 22 0.14 45.58 -11.97
N ILE A 23 0.54 44.32 -12.11
CA ILE A 23 1.74 43.96 -12.86
C ILE A 23 1.23 43.35 -14.16
N ILE A 24 0.94 44.23 -15.12
CA ILE A 24 1.10 43.88 -16.53
C ILE A 24 2.59 43.62 -16.71
N ASP A 25 3.03 42.40 -16.40
CA ASP A 25 4.33 41.93 -16.81
C ASP A 25 4.20 41.61 -18.30
N LYS A 26 4.59 42.58 -19.13
CA LYS A 26 4.87 42.33 -20.54
C LYS A 26 6.13 41.47 -20.61
N GLY A 27 5.97 40.18 -20.39
CA GLY A 27 7.10 39.27 -20.20
C GLY A 27 6.77 37.78 -20.27
N ASN A 28 5.72 37.36 -20.99
CA ASN A 28 5.64 36.01 -21.55
C ASN A 28 4.62 35.98 -22.70
N SER A 29 5.09 36.16 -23.93
CA SER A 29 4.25 36.19 -25.15
C SER A 29 3.75 34.82 -25.61
N ASP A 30 3.97 33.76 -24.83
CA ASP A 30 3.81 32.38 -25.31
C ASP A 30 2.59 31.64 -24.74
N LYS A 31 1.78 32.27 -23.86
CA LYS A 31 0.51 31.69 -23.38
C LYS A 31 -0.66 32.14 -24.27
N ASN A 32 -1.02 31.31 -25.24
CA ASN A 32 -2.13 31.54 -26.18
C ASN A 32 -3.54 31.39 -25.57
N ILE A 33 -3.67 30.67 -24.45
CA ILE A 33 -4.90 30.53 -23.65
C ILE A 33 -4.69 31.25 -22.32
N ILE A 34 -5.59 32.20 -22.00
CA ILE A 34 -5.57 32.99 -20.76
C ILE A 34 -6.34 32.26 -19.66
N ASN A 35 -7.51 31.72 -19.99
CA ASN A 35 -8.37 31.00 -19.06
C ASN A 35 -9.22 29.97 -19.80
N ILE A 36 -9.54 28.86 -19.15
CA ILE A 36 -10.43 27.84 -19.67
C ILE A 36 -11.19 27.19 -18.51
N THR A 37 -12.51 27.07 -18.62
CA THR A 37 -13.30 26.37 -17.61
C THR A 37 -14.34 25.44 -18.22
N PHE A 38 -14.57 24.31 -17.56
CA PHE A 38 -15.53 23.28 -17.97
C PHE A 38 -16.67 23.14 -16.96
N GLU A 39 -17.77 22.51 -17.37
CA GLU A 39 -18.80 22.07 -16.42
C GLU A 39 -18.23 21.05 -15.45
N ASN A 40 -18.67 21.04 -14.19
CA ASN A 40 -18.17 20.14 -13.15
C ASN A 40 -16.66 20.26 -12.85
N GLN A 41 -15.99 21.31 -13.34
CA GLN A 41 -14.62 21.64 -12.96
C GLN A 41 -14.54 22.08 -11.50
N ILE A 42 -13.45 21.67 -10.84
CA ILE A 42 -13.14 21.97 -9.45
C ILE A 42 -11.90 22.86 -9.43
N GLY A 43 -12.05 24.07 -8.86
CA GLY A 43 -10.96 25.04 -8.78
C GLY A 43 -10.55 25.64 -10.13
N ASN A 44 -9.48 26.44 -10.10
CA ASN A 44 -8.93 27.09 -11.29
C ASN A 44 -8.16 26.08 -12.17
N PRO A 45 -8.14 26.26 -13.50
CA PRO A 45 -7.30 25.46 -14.37
C PRO A 45 -5.83 25.69 -14.01
N ILE A 46 -5.03 24.63 -13.96
CA ILE A 46 -3.60 24.71 -13.69
C ILE A 46 -2.86 24.64 -15.03
N PHE A 47 -2.21 25.73 -15.40
CA PHE A 47 -1.35 25.80 -16.59
C PHE A 47 0.05 25.35 -16.20
N SER A 48 0.61 24.42 -16.97
CA SER A 48 2.00 23.99 -16.76
C SER A 48 2.95 25.03 -17.35
N ASP A 49 3.91 25.52 -16.58
CA ASP A 49 4.70 26.69 -16.97
C ASP A 49 5.67 26.47 -18.15
N ASN A 50 5.90 25.23 -18.59
CA ASN A 50 6.81 24.88 -19.69
C ASN A 50 6.24 23.82 -20.67
N SER A 51 4.92 23.57 -20.65
CA SER A 51 4.27 22.62 -21.56
C SER A 51 2.85 23.07 -21.88
N ASN A 52 2.35 22.80 -23.09
CA ASN A 52 0.98 23.14 -23.52
C ASN A 52 -0.06 22.21 -22.86
N VAL A 53 -0.01 22.08 -21.54
CA VAL A 53 -0.84 21.16 -20.76
C VAL A 53 -1.58 21.95 -19.70
N ILE A 54 -2.91 21.75 -19.67
CA ILE A 54 -3.84 22.32 -18.70
C ILE A 54 -4.37 21.17 -17.86
N LYS A 55 -4.20 21.24 -16.54
CA LYS A 55 -4.81 20.27 -15.62
C LYS A 55 -6.09 20.85 -15.05
N ILE A 56 -7.14 20.06 -15.09
CA ILE A 56 -8.49 20.43 -14.68
C ILE A 56 -8.97 19.34 -13.73
N MET A 57 -9.13 19.68 -12.45
CA MET A 57 -9.82 18.76 -11.55
C MET A 57 -11.30 18.76 -11.89
N PHE A 58 -11.94 17.60 -11.90
CA PHE A 58 -13.35 17.47 -12.29
C PHE A 58 -14.07 16.40 -11.47
N ASN A 59 -15.39 16.56 -11.38
CA ASN A 59 -16.26 15.64 -10.66
C ASN A 59 -16.94 14.64 -11.63
N GLN A 60 -16.67 13.33 -11.49
CA GLN A 60 -17.04 12.30 -12.50
C GLN A 60 -18.42 11.63 -12.30
N PHE A 61 -19.29 12.08 -11.39
CA PHE A 61 -20.47 11.31 -10.95
C PHE A 61 -21.72 11.34 -11.85
N THR A 62 -21.57 11.16 -13.15
CA THR A 62 -22.67 10.57 -13.92
C THR A 62 -22.11 9.45 -14.78
N GLU A 63 -22.50 8.22 -14.46
CA GLU A 63 -22.28 7.04 -15.28
C GLU A 63 -22.44 7.38 -16.77
N GLY A 64 -21.40 7.08 -17.56
CA GLY A 64 -21.45 7.16 -19.01
C GLY A 64 -21.25 8.54 -19.64
N LYS A 65 -20.87 9.60 -18.90
CA LYS A 65 -20.46 10.86 -19.54
C LYS A 65 -19.01 10.81 -19.98
N SER A 66 -18.79 10.41 -21.24
CA SER A 66 -17.53 10.56 -21.98
C SER A 66 -17.34 11.98 -22.54
N LYS A 67 -18.21 12.94 -22.19
CA LYS A 67 -18.19 14.32 -22.69
C LYS A 67 -18.45 15.35 -21.58
N ILE A 68 -17.84 16.52 -21.74
CA ILE A 68 -17.89 17.64 -20.80
C ILE A 68 -18.04 18.97 -21.56
N LYS A 69 -18.96 19.81 -21.11
CA LYS A 69 -19.24 21.11 -21.74
C LYS A 69 -18.22 22.18 -21.36
N LEU A 70 -17.68 22.89 -22.36
CA LEU A 70 -16.84 24.08 -22.18
C LEU A 70 -17.70 25.27 -21.72
N LYS A 71 -17.36 25.87 -20.59
CA LYS A 71 -18.10 26.99 -19.96
C LYS A 71 -17.44 28.35 -20.20
N ASN A 72 -16.11 28.40 -20.23
CA ASN A 72 -15.35 29.60 -20.54
C ASN A 72 -14.10 29.25 -21.33
N LEU A 73 -13.74 30.11 -22.27
CA LEU A 73 -12.46 30.07 -22.97
C LEU A 73 -12.05 31.50 -23.30
N GLU A 74 -10.99 31.95 -22.66
CA GLU A 74 -10.38 33.26 -22.85
C GLU A 74 -9.03 33.07 -23.52
N LEU A 75 -8.84 33.73 -24.67
CA LEU A 75 -7.65 33.62 -25.50
C LEU A 75 -6.92 34.96 -25.56
N ALA A 76 -5.61 34.91 -25.82
CA ALA A 76 -4.84 36.12 -26.08
C ALA A 76 -5.35 36.86 -27.34
N ALA A 77 -5.16 38.19 -27.38
CA ALA A 77 -5.63 39.00 -28.51
C ALA A 77 -5.05 38.50 -29.85
N GLY A 78 -5.92 38.29 -30.84
CA GLY A 78 -5.52 37.77 -32.17
C GLY A 78 -5.39 36.25 -32.26
N VAL A 79 -5.63 35.49 -31.18
CA VAL A 79 -5.60 34.03 -31.15
C VAL A 79 -7.01 33.45 -31.29
N PHE A 80 -7.14 32.35 -32.03
CA PHE A 80 -8.40 31.61 -32.22
C PHE A 80 -8.22 30.13 -31.89
N ALA A 81 -9.24 29.49 -31.29
CA ALA A 81 -9.23 28.06 -30.98
C ALA A 81 -10.14 27.27 -31.93
N ASN A 82 -9.90 25.97 -32.06
CA ASN A 82 -10.75 25.04 -32.82
C ASN A 82 -12.07 24.66 -32.10
N ILE A 83 -12.29 25.19 -30.88
CA ILE A 83 -13.46 24.93 -30.03
C ILE A 83 -14.07 26.26 -29.54
N SER A 84 -15.35 26.25 -29.23
CA SER A 84 -16.13 27.41 -28.77
C SER A 84 -16.84 27.15 -27.44
N VAL A 85 -17.06 28.20 -26.65
CA VAL A 85 -17.85 28.12 -25.41
C VAL A 85 -19.23 27.52 -25.72
N GLY A 86 -19.60 26.48 -24.98
CA GLY A 86 -20.83 25.72 -25.19
C GLY A 86 -20.61 24.37 -25.87
N ASP A 87 -19.45 24.10 -26.47
CA ASP A 87 -19.13 22.81 -27.08
C ASP A 87 -19.02 21.70 -26.04
N GLU A 88 -19.44 20.49 -26.40
CA GLU A 88 -19.22 19.27 -25.62
C GLU A 88 -17.95 18.57 -26.11
N ILE A 89 -16.97 18.45 -25.23
CA ILE A 89 -15.65 17.89 -25.54
C ILE A 89 -15.56 16.50 -24.95
N SER A 90 -15.00 15.54 -25.69
CA SER A 90 -14.81 14.19 -25.16
C SER A 90 -13.71 14.18 -24.10
N ILE A 91 -14.01 13.66 -22.92
CA ILE A 91 -13.02 13.25 -21.91
C ILE A 91 -12.55 11.88 -22.39
N GLY A 92 -11.34 11.75 -22.95
CA GLY A 92 -10.90 10.49 -23.56
C GLY A 92 -11.06 9.30 -22.59
N ASP A 93 -11.76 8.24 -23.04
CA ASP A 93 -12.22 7.13 -22.18
C ASP A 93 -11.08 6.33 -21.50
N GLU A 94 -9.84 6.46 -21.97
CA GLU A 94 -8.65 5.76 -21.44
C GLU A 94 -7.59 6.68 -20.81
N SER A 95 -7.53 7.97 -21.19
CA SER A 95 -6.47 8.91 -20.76
C SER A 95 -6.95 10.05 -19.87
N ASN A 96 -8.27 10.20 -19.68
CA ASN A 96 -8.91 11.36 -19.07
C ASN A 96 -8.35 12.68 -19.63
N SER A 97 -8.06 12.75 -20.92
CA SER A 97 -7.50 13.94 -21.54
C SER A 97 -8.11 14.21 -22.90
N THR A 98 -7.98 15.46 -23.36
CA THR A 98 -8.43 15.88 -24.68
C THR A 98 -7.47 16.92 -25.24
N SER A 99 -7.42 17.07 -26.56
CA SER A 99 -6.55 18.05 -27.20
C SER A 99 -7.37 19.15 -27.87
N LEU A 100 -6.94 20.39 -27.70
CA LEU A 100 -7.48 21.55 -28.42
C LEU A 100 -6.36 22.27 -29.17
N GLU A 101 -6.67 22.84 -30.33
CA GLU A 101 -5.72 23.56 -31.18
C GLU A 101 -6.01 25.06 -31.09
N VAL A 102 -4.96 25.85 -30.85
CA VAL A 102 -5.00 27.32 -30.94
C VAL A 102 -4.12 27.79 -32.08
N THR A 103 -4.60 28.79 -32.80
CA THR A 103 -3.91 29.42 -33.94
C THR A 103 -3.64 30.88 -33.62
N SER A 104 -2.37 31.30 -33.71
CA SER A 104 -1.97 32.70 -33.54
C SER A 104 -2.41 33.57 -34.72
N GLU A 105 -2.34 34.90 -34.55
CA GLU A 105 -2.63 35.87 -35.63
C GLU A 105 -1.70 35.68 -36.85
N SER A 106 -0.48 35.19 -36.62
CA SER A 106 0.50 34.86 -37.67
C SER A 106 0.26 33.51 -38.36
N GLY A 107 -0.80 32.78 -37.98
CA GLY A 107 -1.20 31.49 -38.57
C GLY A 107 -0.45 30.27 -38.02
N ILE A 108 0.30 30.41 -36.93
CA ILE A 108 1.00 29.29 -36.27
C ILE A 108 0.01 28.52 -35.41
N LYS A 109 -0.06 27.20 -35.62
CA LYS A 109 -0.91 26.29 -34.85
C LYS A 109 -0.16 25.66 -33.69
N GLN A 110 -0.82 25.55 -32.55
CA GLN A 110 -0.28 24.95 -31.33
C GLN A 110 -1.34 24.08 -30.66
N THR A 111 -0.98 22.84 -30.35
CA THR A 111 -1.85 21.90 -29.65
C THR A 111 -1.67 22.01 -28.14
N TRP A 112 -2.77 22.15 -27.42
CA TRP A 112 -2.86 22.06 -25.97
C TRP A 112 -3.54 20.77 -25.56
N ILE A 113 -3.04 20.14 -24.51
CA ILE A 113 -3.62 18.95 -23.89
C ILE A 113 -4.33 19.41 -22.61
N VAL A 114 -5.61 19.10 -22.48
CA VAL A 114 -6.40 19.31 -21.27
C VAL A 114 -6.54 17.97 -20.57
N ASN A 115 -5.91 17.84 -19.40
CA ASN A 115 -5.97 16.66 -18.54
C ASN A 115 -7.03 16.85 -17.46
N PHE A 116 -8.01 15.96 -17.44
CA PHE A 116 -9.05 15.89 -16.45
C PHE A 116 -8.60 14.98 -15.29
N VAL A 117 -8.44 15.55 -14.10
CA VAL A 117 -8.04 14.83 -12.88
C VAL A 117 -9.29 14.56 -12.01
N PRO A 118 -9.70 13.30 -11.79
CA PRO A 118 -10.88 13.01 -11.01
C PRO A 118 -10.68 13.40 -9.54
N PHE A 119 -11.66 14.10 -8.97
CA PHE A 119 -11.66 14.41 -7.54
C PHE A 119 -12.19 13.23 -6.70
N SER A 120 -11.50 12.94 -5.60
CA SER A 120 -11.91 11.96 -4.60
C SER A 120 -12.22 12.64 -3.25
N GLU A 121 -13.41 12.41 -2.72
CA GLU A 121 -13.81 12.87 -1.38
C GLU A 121 -13.63 11.76 -0.34
N GLU A 122 -12.87 12.05 0.72
CA GLU A 122 -12.54 11.11 1.80
C GLU A 122 -13.78 10.59 2.54
N LEU A 123 -14.80 11.44 2.74
CA LEU A 123 -16.04 11.05 3.43
C LEU A 123 -16.81 9.96 2.68
N VAL A 124 -16.75 9.93 1.34
CA VAL A 124 -17.57 9.03 0.52
C VAL A 124 -17.30 7.57 0.88
N GLY A 125 -18.37 6.80 1.07
CA GLY A 125 -18.33 5.42 1.55
C GLY A 125 -19.12 5.23 2.84
N THR A 126 -19.11 4.01 3.36
CA THR A 126 -19.80 3.65 4.59
C THR A 126 -18.83 3.66 5.77
N TRP A 127 -19.28 4.13 6.91
CA TRP A 127 -18.52 4.25 8.16
C TRP A 127 -19.31 3.62 9.27
N ARG A 128 -18.69 2.76 10.08
CA ARG A 128 -19.30 2.21 11.29
C ARG A 128 -18.99 3.13 12.46
N ILE A 129 -20.00 3.45 13.27
CA ILE A 129 -19.79 4.15 14.55
C ILE A 129 -19.21 3.13 15.53
N THR A 130 -18.06 3.44 16.12
CA THR A 130 -17.36 2.53 17.04
C THR A 130 -17.59 2.94 18.48
N THR A 131 -17.52 4.25 18.78
CA THR A 131 -17.64 4.77 20.14
C THR A 131 -18.22 6.18 20.14
N LEU A 132 -18.95 6.50 21.21
CA LEU A 132 -19.38 7.86 21.51
C LEU A 132 -18.61 8.37 22.74
N SER A 133 -17.93 9.50 22.62
CA SER A 133 -17.09 10.09 23.67
C SER A 133 -17.56 11.50 24.02
N VAL A 134 -17.38 11.93 25.27
CA VAL A 134 -17.80 13.27 25.71
C VAL A 134 -16.83 13.87 26.72
N TYR A 135 -16.70 15.19 26.67
CA TYR A 135 -15.97 15.98 27.65
C TYR A 135 -16.87 17.07 28.22
N GLY A 136 -16.88 17.23 29.54
CA GLY A 136 -17.68 18.24 30.21
C GLY A 136 -17.30 18.45 31.68
N GLY A 137 -18.03 19.33 32.34
CA GLY A 137 -17.89 19.69 33.76
C GLY A 137 -17.16 21.02 34.00
N ALA A 138 -17.11 21.42 35.27
CA ALA A 138 -16.53 22.69 35.72
C ALA A 138 -15.01 22.59 35.97
N TRP A 139 -14.33 23.73 36.05
CA TRP A 139 -13.03 23.95 36.72
C TRP A 139 -12.08 22.72 36.81
N PRO A 140 -11.30 22.41 35.76
CA PRO A 140 -10.35 21.30 35.75
C PRO A 140 -9.36 21.27 36.93
N GLU A 141 -9.05 22.42 37.51
CA GLU A 141 -8.21 22.58 38.70
C GLU A 141 -8.78 21.90 39.96
N TYR A 142 -10.09 21.64 40.01
CA TYR A 142 -10.76 20.93 41.10
C TYR A 142 -11.17 19.51 40.74
N ASN A 143 -10.70 18.96 39.62
CA ASN A 143 -11.11 17.63 39.11
C ASN A 143 -12.63 17.48 38.87
N SER A 144 -13.34 18.59 38.62
CA SER A 144 -14.78 18.60 38.35
C SER A 144 -15.13 18.35 36.87
N SER A 145 -14.17 18.54 35.96
CA SER A 145 -14.32 18.13 34.55
C SER A 145 -13.72 16.76 34.31
N ALA A 146 -14.28 16.04 33.33
CA ALA A 146 -13.78 14.74 32.93
C ALA A 146 -14.06 14.48 31.45
N ALA A 147 -13.14 13.75 30.82
CA ALA A 147 -13.35 13.13 29.52
C ALA A 147 -13.75 11.67 29.71
N TYR A 148 -14.80 11.26 29.02
CA TYR A 148 -15.27 9.88 28.94
C TYR A 148 -15.00 9.35 27.55
N SER A 149 -14.04 8.43 27.46
CA SER A 149 -13.69 7.76 26.21
C SER A 149 -14.87 6.98 25.65
N SER A 150 -15.71 6.41 26.52
CA SER A 150 -17.03 5.88 26.16
C SER A 150 -18.13 6.43 27.07
N MET A 151 -19.22 6.92 26.49
CA MET A 151 -20.42 7.27 27.25
C MET A 151 -21.05 6.06 27.97
N THR A 152 -20.69 4.83 27.57
CA THR A 152 -21.13 3.59 28.24
C THR A 152 -20.40 3.33 29.56
N ASP A 153 -19.28 4.00 29.83
CA ASP A 153 -18.59 4.00 31.14
C ASP A 153 -19.50 4.54 32.25
N ARG A 154 -20.60 5.19 31.88
CA ARG A 154 -21.68 5.69 32.74
C ARG A 154 -23.03 5.14 32.29
N SER A 155 -23.09 3.87 31.89
CA SER A 155 -24.32 3.21 31.40
C SER A 155 -25.53 3.35 32.33
N TRP A 156 -25.32 3.40 33.65
CA TRP A 156 -26.38 3.62 34.64
C TRP A 156 -27.03 5.01 34.58
N ASN A 157 -26.42 5.98 33.92
CA ASN A 157 -26.99 7.30 33.67
C ASN A 157 -27.81 7.37 32.38
N TRP A 158 -28.08 6.25 31.73
CA TRP A 158 -28.87 6.18 30.49
C TRP A 158 -30.01 5.17 30.63
N LYS A 159 -31.00 5.25 29.74
CA LYS A 159 -32.06 4.23 29.67
C LYS A 159 -31.49 2.83 29.44
N THR A 160 -32.05 1.86 30.16
CA THR A 160 -31.62 0.45 30.15
C THR A 160 -32.49 -0.44 29.26
N ASP A 161 -33.44 0.12 28.51
CA ASP A 161 -34.29 -0.56 27.50
C ASP A 161 -33.53 -0.86 26.17
N GLY A 162 -32.23 -0.62 26.17
CA GLY A 162 -31.36 -0.77 25.02
C GLY A 162 -31.41 0.40 24.05
N THR A 163 -31.92 1.56 24.44
CA THR A 163 -31.81 2.80 23.64
C THR A 163 -30.81 3.80 24.21
N GLY A 164 -29.92 3.40 25.14
CA GLY A 164 -28.81 4.26 25.58
C GLY A 164 -27.75 4.47 24.48
N PRO A 165 -26.64 5.20 24.77
CA PRO A 165 -25.59 5.50 23.79
C PRO A 165 -24.99 4.28 23.07
N VAL A 166 -25.02 3.09 23.70
CA VAL A 166 -24.52 1.84 23.10
C VAL A 166 -25.28 1.44 21.84
N ALA A 167 -26.54 1.85 21.68
CA ALA A 167 -27.38 1.60 20.51
C ALA A 167 -26.93 2.39 19.25
N GLU A 168 -25.77 3.04 19.30
CA GLU A 168 -25.12 3.63 18.13
C GLU A 168 -23.88 2.85 17.68
N TYR A 169 -23.35 1.91 18.47
CA TYR A 169 -22.00 1.33 18.26
C TYR A 169 -21.97 0.26 17.16
N ASP A 170 -23.12 -0.08 16.59
CA ASP A 170 -23.30 -0.92 15.41
C ASP A 170 -23.92 -0.16 14.22
N ASN A 171 -24.28 1.11 14.40
CA ASN A 171 -24.86 1.94 13.35
C ASN A 171 -23.83 2.32 12.30
N THR A 172 -24.31 2.59 11.09
CA THR A 172 -23.48 2.97 9.95
C THR A 172 -23.90 4.32 9.35
N LEU A 173 -22.92 5.09 8.91
CA LEU A 173 -23.08 6.34 8.19
C LEU A 173 -22.59 6.15 6.76
N THR A 174 -23.50 6.13 5.80
CA THR A 174 -23.17 5.97 4.37
C THR A 174 -23.21 7.32 3.68
N PHE A 175 -22.05 7.83 3.29
CA PHE A 175 -21.91 9.10 2.59
C PHE A 175 -21.82 8.87 1.08
N THR A 176 -22.62 9.64 0.36
CA THR A 176 -22.60 9.75 -1.10
C THR A 176 -22.31 11.21 -1.45
N LEU A 177 -21.55 11.43 -2.52
CA LEU A 177 -21.29 12.76 -3.07
C LEU A 177 -22.35 13.06 -4.12
N GLU A 178 -23.00 14.21 -4.03
CA GLU A 178 -23.95 14.68 -5.05
C GLU A 178 -23.34 15.80 -5.90
N GLY A 179 -22.43 16.59 -5.34
CA GLY A 179 -21.80 17.68 -6.06
C GLY A 179 -20.76 18.45 -5.25
N ILE A 180 -20.29 19.55 -5.84
CA ILE A 180 -19.33 20.48 -5.25
C ILE A 180 -19.84 21.89 -5.56
N SER A 181 -19.81 22.80 -4.60
CA SER A 181 -20.24 24.19 -4.81
C SER A 181 -19.25 24.98 -5.67
N GLU A 182 -19.66 26.18 -6.11
CA GLU A 182 -18.76 27.14 -6.78
C GLU A 182 -17.54 27.53 -5.92
N SER A 183 -17.66 27.45 -4.59
CA SER A 183 -16.56 27.68 -3.65
C SER A 183 -15.60 26.49 -3.49
N GLY A 184 -15.84 25.36 -4.18
CA GLY A 184 -15.04 24.14 -4.07
C GLY A 184 -15.42 23.24 -2.89
N ASP A 185 -16.61 23.46 -2.30
CA ASP A 185 -17.07 22.71 -1.13
C ASP A 185 -17.89 21.47 -1.53
N PRO A 186 -17.46 20.24 -1.21
CA PRO A 186 -18.18 19.03 -1.55
C PRO A 186 -19.44 18.86 -0.68
N TYR A 187 -20.50 18.33 -1.27
CA TYR A 187 -21.77 18.06 -0.60
C TYR A 187 -22.47 16.81 -1.16
N GLY A 188 -23.35 16.21 -0.38
CA GLY A 188 -24.20 15.12 -0.83
C GLY A 188 -25.10 14.57 0.27
N LYS A 189 -25.43 13.27 0.19
CA LYS A 189 -26.29 12.61 1.18
C LYS A 189 -25.49 11.77 2.16
N VAL A 190 -25.98 11.71 3.38
CA VAL A 190 -25.55 10.74 4.39
C VAL A 190 -26.78 9.97 4.87
N ILE A 191 -26.66 8.64 4.92
CA ILE A 191 -27.68 7.77 5.49
C ILE A 191 -27.14 7.18 6.78
N ASN A 192 -27.76 7.56 7.91
CA ASN A 192 -27.51 6.94 9.21
C ASN A 192 -28.45 5.74 9.40
N SER A 193 -27.91 4.53 9.24
CA SER A 193 -28.66 3.28 9.32
C SER A 193 -28.45 2.62 10.67
N ALA A 194 -29.54 2.11 11.24
CA ALA A 194 -29.48 1.27 12.42
C ALA A 194 -28.66 0.00 12.12
N GLY A 195 -27.89 -0.47 13.09
CA GLY A 195 -27.14 -1.70 13.01
C GLY A 195 -28.00 -2.95 13.21
N ALA A 196 -27.37 -4.03 13.65
CA ALA A 196 -28.00 -5.33 13.82
C ALA A 196 -29.11 -5.31 14.89
N ASP A 197 -29.03 -4.40 15.88
CA ASP A 197 -30.06 -4.27 16.90
C ASP A 197 -31.33 -3.53 16.41
N GLY A 198 -31.26 -2.90 15.23
CA GLY A 198 -32.35 -2.14 14.61
C GLY A 198 -32.73 -0.86 15.38
N LYS A 199 -31.85 -0.35 16.26
CA LYS A 199 -32.12 0.77 17.16
C LYS A 199 -31.20 1.96 16.87
N PHE A 200 -31.53 3.07 17.54
CA PHE A 200 -30.72 4.27 17.64
C PHE A 200 -30.75 4.74 19.09
N ALA A 201 -29.72 5.45 19.54
CA ALA A 201 -29.73 6.03 20.88
C ALA A 201 -30.89 7.05 21.04
N ASP A 202 -31.67 6.90 22.09
CA ASP A 202 -32.53 7.95 22.62
C ASP A 202 -31.82 8.52 23.85
N PHE A 203 -31.17 9.68 23.67
CA PHE A 203 -30.26 10.27 24.66
C PHE A 203 -31.02 10.87 25.85
N ILE A 204 -31.62 10.01 26.66
CA ILE A 204 -32.30 10.36 27.90
C ILE A 204 -31.37 10.04 29.06
N PHE A 205 -30.88 11.09 29.71
CA PHE A 205 -30.04 11.00 30.88
C PHE A 205 -30.89 10.77 32.13
N MET A 206 -30.50 9.81 32.96
CA MET A 206 -31.18 9.48 34.22
C MET A 206 -30.43 10.16 35.38
N ASP A 207 -30.98 11.26 35.89
CA ASP A 207 -30.42 11.96 37.04
C ASP A 207 -30.82 11.25 38.34
N ASN A 208 -29.83 10.87 39.15
CA ASN A 208 -29.94 10.03 40.35
C ASN A 208 -30.46 8.58 40.06
N PRO A 209 -29.57 7.65 39.65
CA PRO A 209 -29.95 6.32 39.15
C PRO A 209 -30.60 5.39 40.19
N ASN A 210 -30.58 5.76 41.48
CA ASN A 210 -30.90 4.83 42.57
C ASN A 210 -32.20 5.09 43.34
N GLU A 211 -32.97 6.17 43.11
CA GLU A 211 -34.34 6.31 43.65
C GLU A 211 -34.98 7.63 43.16
N ALA A 212 -36.08 7.52 42.39
CA ALA A 212 -36.80 8.61 41.69
C ALA A 212 -35.99 9.34 40.60
N ALA A 213 -35.46 8.56 39.65
CA ALA A 213 -34.70 9.11 38.52
C ALA A 213 -35.58 10.04 37.66
N SER A 214 -35.15 11.28 37.50
CA SER A 214 -35.80 12.23 36.59
C SER A 214 -35.17 12.11 35.21
N PRO A 215 -35.91 11.66 34.18
CA PRO A 215 -35.38 11.59 32.82
C PRO A 215 -35.17 13.01 32.28
N ILE A 216 -33.98 13.28 31.75
CA ILE A 216 -33.62 14.54 31.10
C ILE A 216 -33.32 14.23 29.64
N ASP A 217 -34.08 14.82 28.72
CA ASP A 217 -33.84 14.69 27.29
C ASP A 217 -32.65 15.57 26.88
N VAL A 218 -31.56 14.93 26.44
CA VAL A 218 -30.35 15.58 25.95
C VAL A 218 -30.05 15.23 24.49
N ASN A 219 -31.06 14.85 23.71
CA ASN A 219 -30.90 14.63 22.26
C ASN A 219 -30.36 15.89 21.56
N TYR A 220 -30.70 17.09 22.03
CA TYR A 220 -30.17 18.35 21.48
C TYR A 220 -28.64 18.47 21.61
N HIS A 221 -28.02 17.79 22.58
CA HIS A 221 -26.57 17.69 22.69
C HIS A 221 -25.99 16.63 21.76
N TYR A 222 -26.55 15.43 21.71
CA TYR A 222 -25.84 14.27 21.16
C TYR A 222 -26.37 13.74 19.82
N ARG A 223 -27.59 14.09 19.41
CA ARG A 223 -28.14 13.75 18.08
C ARG A 223 -27.65 14.75 17.03
N LYS A 224 -26.34 14.75 16.81
CA LYS A 224 -25.63 15.69 15.90
C LYS A 224 -25.68 15.24 14.43
N ILE A 225 -25.84 13.95 14.18
CA ILE A 225 -26.08 13.39 12.84
C ILE A 225 -27.51 12.83 12.82
N PRO A 226 -28.40 13.29 11.92
CA PRO A 226 -29.78 12.83 11.83
C PRO A 226 -29.87 11.32 11.61
N ARG A 227 -31.00 10.72 12.00
CA ARG A 227 -31.32 9.32 11.69
C ARG A 227 -31.81 9.23 10.24
N GLY A 228 -31.52 8.12 9.55
CA GLY A 228 -31.91 7.92 8.16
C GLY A 228 -31.19 8.88 7.21
N GLU A 229 -31.84 9.23 6.11
CA GLU A 229 -31.28 10.10 5.08
C GLU A 229 -31.25 11.57 5.53
N SER A 230 -30.09 12.22 5.38
CA SER A 230 -29.90 13.66 5.51
C SER A 230 -28.84 14.14 4.52
N SER A 231 -28.63 15.45 4.41
CA SER A 231 -27.57 16.00 3.56
C SER A 231 -26.36 16.45 4.37
N TRP A 232 -25.19 16.44 3.74
CA TRP A 232 -23.95 16.96 4.30
C TRP A 232 -23.27 17.91 3.32
N LYS A 233 -22.52 18.88 3.87
CA LYS A 233 -21.64 19.78 3.11
C LYS A 233 -20.39 20.06 3.91
N ARG A 234 -19.20 19.87 3.33
CA ARG A 234 -17.94 20.33 3.93
C ARG A 234 -17.73 21.80 3.64
N ASN A 235 -17.11 22.53 4.54
CA ASN A 235 -16.51 23.83 4.26
C ASN A 235 -15.00 23.64 4.33
N ILE A 236 -14.35 23.59 3.17
CA ILE A 236 -12.91 23.27 3.10
C ILE A 236 -12.08 24.37 3.75
N ALA A 237 -12.47 25.63 3.58
CA ALA A 237 -11.75 26.78 4.14
C ALA A 237 -11.73 26.79 5.69
N ASN A 238 -12.83 26.37 6.31
CA ASN A 238 -12.99 26.35 7.76
C ASN A 238 -12.76 24.96 8.39
N GLY A 239 -12.57 23.92 7.56
CA GLY A 239 -12.41 22.54 8.01
C GLY A 239 -13.68 21.92 8.62
N THR A 240 -14.85 22.54 8.44
CA THR A 240 -16.10 22.07 9.07
C THR A 240 -16.91 21.16 8.15
N ILE A 241 -17.83 20.41 8.74
CA ILE A 241 -18.89 19.67 8.06
C ILE A 241 -20.24 20.07 8.64
N THR A 242 -21.18 20.38 7.77
CA THR A 242 -22.57 20.70 8.11
C THR A 242 -23.45 19.53 7.73
N PHE A 243 -24.23 19.02 8.67
CA PHE A 243 -25.34 18.09 8.43
C PHE A 243 -26.65 18.86 8.40
N THR A 244 -27.54 18.56 7.45
CA THR A 244 -28.86 19.19 7.33
C THR A 244 -29.93 18.12 7.27
N ALA A 245 -30.80 18.12 8.29
CA ALA A 245 -31.91 17.18 8.42
C ALA A 245 -33.09 17.53 7.49
N ALA A 246 -34.06 16.62 7.40
CA ALA A 246 -35.26 16.80 6.58
C ALA A 246 -36.12 18.01 7.00
N ASP A 247 -36.08 18.40 8.27
CA ASP A 247 -36.75 19.59 8.80
C ASP A 247 -35.94 20.89 8.62
N GLN A 248 -34.82 20.83 7.89
CA GLN A 248 -33.85 21.91 7.63
C GLN A 248 -33.05 22.36 8.85
N SER A 249 -33.15 21.69 10.00
CA SER A 249 -32.22 21.92 11.10
C SER A 249 -30.80 21.53 10.69
N THR A 250 -29.82 22.30 11.16
CA THR A 250 -28.41 22.09 10.83
C THR A 250 -27.57 21.86 12.06
N THR A 251 -26.55 21.02 11.88
CA THR A 251 -25.49 20.81 12.86
C THR A 251 -24.15 21.00 12.17
N ILE A 252 -23.24 21.70 12.82
CA ILE A 252 -21.89 21.93 12.32
C ILE A 252 -20.90 21.23 13.25
N GLY A 253 -19.97 20.48 12.66
CA GLY A 253 -18.88 19.81 13.36
C GLY A 253 -17.62 19.78 12.52
N PHE A 254 -16.70 18.91 12.91
CA PHE A 254 -15.44 18.66 12.21
C PHE A 254 -15.27 17.17 11.96
N PHE A 255 -14.60 16.81 10.87
CA PHE A 255 -14.16 15.45 10.61
C PHE A 255 -12.65 15.38 10.81
N VAL A 256 -12.20 14.60 11.79
CA VAL A 256 -10.81 14.61 12.26
C VAL A 256 -10.14 13.24 12.14
N GLY A 257 -8.81 13.27 11.97
CA GLY A 257 -7.92 12.10 11.92
C GLY A 257 -7.66 11.44 13.28
N PRO A 258 -6.87 10.35 13.30
CA PRO A 258 -6.46 9.69 14.53
C PRO A 258 -5.50 10.58 15.33
N GLY A 259 -5.49 10.40 16.64
CA GLY A 259 -4.64 11.16 17.56
C GLY A 259 -5.25 11.35 18.94
N THR A 260 -4.48 11.93 19.86
CA THR A 260 -4.93 12.24 21.22
C THR A 260 -5.13 13.74 21.37
N GLU A 261 -6.35 14.14 21.69
CA GLU A 261 -6.70 15.52 22.04
C GLU A 261 -6.58 15.70 23.55
N ILE A 262 -5.66 16.56 23.99
CA ILE A 262 -5.54 16.98 25.39
C ILE A 262 -6.56 18.09 25.64
N LEU A 263 -7.49 17.85 26.57
CA LEU A 263 -8.64 18.72 26.81
C LEU A 263 -8.41 19.63 28.02
N ASP A 264 -7.73 19.10 29.03
CA ASP A 264 -7.22 19.85 30.18
C ASP A 264 -6.03 19.10 30.81
N GLN A 265 -5.57 19.55 31.97
CA GLN A 265 -4.41 18.96 32.68
C GLN A 265 -4.60 17.49 33.10
N ASN A 266 -5.84 16.99 33.17
CA ASN A 266 -6.20 15.65 33.66
C ASN A 266 -7.01 14.81 32.66
N SER A 267 -7.49 15.42 31.57
CA SER A 267 -8.43 14.81 30.63
C SER A 267 -7.89 14.83 29.19
N SER A 268 -8.03 13.70 28.51
CA SER A 268 -7.77 13.57 27.07
C SER A 268 -8.72 12.58 26.42
N ILE A 269 -8.91 12.70 25.11
CA ILE A 269 -9.63 11.73 24.28
C ILE A 269 -8.70 11.25 23.18
N THR A 270 -8.60 9.94 23.01
CA THR A 270 -7.87 9.32 21.90
C THR A 270 -8.85 8.85 20.82
N ILE A 271 -8.60 9.27 19.59
CA ILE A 271 -9.31 8.86 18.38
C ILE A 271 -8.43 7.81 17.69
N SER A 272 -8.96 6.59 17.55
CA SER A 272 -8.19 5.46 17.01
C SER A 272 -8.11 5.48 15.47
N ASP A 273 -9.17 5.91 14.81
CA ASP A 273 -9.24 6.01 13.35
C ASP A 273 -9.75 7.39 12.93
N ARG A 274 -11.07 7.61 12.91
CA ARG A 274 -11.68 8.91 12.59
C ARG A 274 -12.77 9.29 13.58
N ALA A 275 -13.11 10.57 13.63
CA ALA A 275 -14.25 11.03 14.41
C ALA A 275 -14.96 12.24 13.79
N PHE A 276 -16.28 12.30 13.97
CA PHE A 276 -17.04 13.54 13.86
C PHE A 276 -17.08 14.22 15.22
N THR A 277 -16.60 15.46 15.30
CA THR A 277 -16.50 16.21 16.56
C THR A 277 -17.43 17.42 16.54
N PHE A 278 -18.02 17.71 17.69
CA PHE A 278 -18.99 18.79 17.85
C PHE A 278 -18.73 19.54 19.14
N ASP A 279 -18.59 20.85 19.03
CA ASP A 279 -18.58 21.73 20.19
C ASP A 279 -20.00 21.86 20.74
N LEU A 280 -20.14 21.66 22.04
CA LEU A 280 -21.40 21.75 22.78
C LEU A 280 -21.42 23.06 23.56
N GLN A 281 -22.63 23.61 23.73
CA GLN A 281 -22.83 24.83 24.49
C GLN A 281 -23.19 24.47 25.95
N PRO A 282 -22.29 24.71 26.92
CA PRO A 282 -22.60 24.50 28.33
C PRO A 282 -23.63 25.53 28.81
N THR A 283 -24.50 25.12 29.73
CA THR A 283 -25.51 25.97 30.36
C THR A 283 -24.91 26.88 31.45
N TYR A 284 -23.71 26.54 31.95
CA TYR A 284 -23.05 27.20 33.08
C TYR A 284 -23.89 27.17 34.37
N ILE A 285 -24.84 26.23 34.46
CA ILE A 285 -25.57 25.93 35.69
C ILE A 285 -24.69 25.00 36.53
N TRP A 286 -24.46 25.36 37.79
CA TRP A 286 -23.63 24.57 38.71
C TRP A 286 -24.48 24.06 39.86
N LEU A 287 -24.81 22.76 39.84
CA LEU A 287 -25.58 22.09 40.90
C LEU A 287 -24.64 21.41 41.89
N ASP A 288 -23.88 20.42 41.40
CA ASP A 288 -22.85 19.68 42.13
C ASP A 288 -21.78 19.25 41.14
N ILE A 289 -20.67 19.99 41.15
CA ILE A 289 -19.59 19.95 40.15
C ILE A 289 -18.93 18.58 39.96
N TYR A 290 -19.21 17.59 40.82
CA TYR A 290 -18.68 16.24 40.72
C TYR A 290 -19.66 15.22 40.11
N LYS A 291 -20.92 15.58 39.88
CA LYS A 291 -21.93 14.66 39.33
C LYS A 291 -21.78 14.49 37.83
N ASP A 292 -22.12 13.30 37.33
CA ASP A 292 -22.17 13.04 35.89
C ASP A 292 -23.17 13.95 35.17
N ARG A 293 -24.26 14.38 35.83
CA ARG A 293 -25.17 15.39 35.26
C ARG A 293 -24.43 16.66 34.81
N GLU A 294 -23.43 17.12 35.55
CA GLU A 294 -22.63 18.28 35.14
C GLU A 294 -21.82 18.01 33.87
N ARG A 295 -21.35 16.79 33.69
CA ARG A 295 -20.42 16.43 32.61
C ARG A 295 -21.14 16.03 31.32
N PHE A 296 -22.35 15.49 31.44
CA PHE A 296 -23.15 14.96 30.34
C PHE A 296 -24.39 15.81 29.99
N VAL A 297 -24.84 16.70 30.89
CA VAL A 297 -26.06 17.50 30.67
C VAL A 297 -25.73 18.98 30.73
N GLU A 298 -25.41 19.51 31.91
CA GLU A 298 -25.34 20.97 32.10
C GLU A 298 -24.11 21.58 31.44
N ASN A 299 -22.93 20.99 31.67
CA ASN A 299 -21.65 21.54 31.24
C ASN A 299 -20.90 20.59 30.32
N ALA A 300 -21.63 19.87 29.46
CA ALA A 300 -21.03 19.16 28.33
C ALA A 300 -20.46 20.18 27.33
N LYS A 301 -19.20 20.02 26.95
CA LYS A 301 -18.43 20.98 26.15
C LYS A 301 -18.08 20.46 24.77
N LYS A 302 -17.81 19.16 24.63
CA LYS A 302 -17.40 18.58 23.35
C LYS A 302 -17.82 17.12 23.26
N TYR A 303 -18.19 16.70 22.06
CA TYR A 303 -18.71 15.38 21.76
C TYR A 303 -18.05 14.80 20.51
N TRP A 304 -17.74 13.50 20.55
CA TRP A 304 -17.14 12.77 19.44
C TRP A 304 -18.00 11.56 19.10
N ILE A 305 -18.27 11.41 17.80
CA ILE A 305 -18.76 10.17 17.19
C ILE A 305 -17.56 9.54 16.50
N GLN A 306 -16.91 8.57 17.15
CA GLN A 306 -15.78 7.86 16.57
C GLN A 306 -16.29 6.86 15.54
N VAL A 307 -15.61 6.80 14.39
CA VAL A 307 -16.02 6.00 13.24
C VAL A 307 -14.82 5.32 12.59
N THR A 308 -15.10 4.18 11.96
CA THR A 308 -14.14 3.44 11.13
C THR A 308 -14.74 3.17 9.76
N LYS A 309 -13.96 3.39 8.70
CA LYS A 309 -14.47 3.22 7.33
C LYS A 309 -14.69 1.74 7.03
N THR A 310 -15.90 1.36 6.64
CA THR A 310 -16.19 0.00 6.19
C THR A 310 -15.80 -0.10 4.73
N THR A 311 -14.77 -0.87 4.41
CA THR A 311 -14.30 -1.14 3.05
C THR A 311 -15.20 -2.18 2.39
N GLY A 312 -16.45 -1.84 2.09
CA GLY A 312 -17.33 -2.68 1.28
C GLY A 312 -17.39 -4.15 1.71
N SER A 313 -17.34 -4.41 3.02
CA SER A 313 -17.60 -5.75 3.54
C SER A 313 -19.09 -6.01 3.36
N VAL A 314 -19.41 -6.88 2.41
CA VAL A 314 -20.56 -7.76 2.55
C VAL A 314 -20.43 -8.36 3.96
N ASP A 315 -21.49 -8.34 4.76
CA ASP A 315 -21.49 -9.09 6.01
C ASP A 315 -21.36 -10.57 5.63
N LEU A 316 -20.14 -11.10 5.69
CA LEU A 316 -19.78 -12.40 5.14
C LEU A 316 -20.11 -13.54 6.11
N GLU A 317 -20.63 -13.29 7.32
CA GLU A 317 -20.91 -14.35 8.32
C GLU A 317 -19.76 -15.39 8.42
N ASP A 318 -18.51 -14.90 8.51
CA ASP A 318 -17.28 -15.70 8.50
C ASP A 318 -16.91 -16.41 7.17
N ASP A 319 -17.54 -16.07 6.04
CA ASP A 319 -17.23 -16.62 4.73
C ASP A 319 -15.96 -16.03 4.11
N ILE A 320 -15.06 -16.92 3.67
CA ILE A 320 -14.05 -16.60 2.67
C ILE A 320 -14.55 -17.09 1.32
N VAL A 321 -14.70 -16.19 0.34
CA VAL A 321 -15.20 -16.52 -0.99
C VAL A 321 -14.10 -16.27 -2.03
N VAL A 322 -13.61 -17.32 -2.66
CA VAL A 322 -12.81 -17.20 -3.90
C VAL A 322 -13.76 -16.90 -5.04
N THR A 323 -13.53 -15.79 -5.74
CA THR A 323 -14.41 -15.32 -6.80
C THR A 323 -13.92 -15.69 -8.19
N THR A 324 -14.79 -15.62 -9.18
CA THR A 324 -14.45 -15.73 -10.61
C THR A 324 -13.83 -14.44 -11.17
N ALA A 325 -13.87 -13.35 -10.40
CA ALA A 325 -13.28 -12.08 -10.80
C ALA A 325 -11.76 -12.16 -10.78
N ARG A 326 -11.13 -11.76 -11.89
CA ARG A 326 -9.68 -11.76 -12.02
C ARG A 326 -9.06 -10.58 -11.27
N SER A 327 -7.94 -10.83 -10.60
CA SER A 327 -7.05 -9.79 -10.09
C SER A 327 -6.21 -9.19 -11.23
N LYS A 328 -5.83 -7.91 -11.10
CA LYS A 328 -4.86 -7.22 -11.98
C LYS A 328 -3.47 -7.88 -11.96
N ALA A 329 -3.23 -8.77 -11.00
CA ALA A 329 -2.04 -9.63 -10.95
C ALA A 329 -1.97 -10.64 -12.11
N SER A 330 -3.02 -10.77 -12.93
CA SER A 330 -3.06 -11.69 -14.07
C SER A 330 -2.61 -11.03 -15.39
N PRO A 331 -1.77 -11.67 -16.21
CA PRO A 331 -1.10 -12.95 -15.95
C PRO A 331 -0.04 -12.80 -14.86
N PHE A 332 0.02 -13.78 -13.96
CA PHE A 332 0.99 -13.77 -12.87
C PHE A 332 2.36 -14.19 -13.40
N VAL A 333 3.40 -13.43 -13.12
CA VAL A 333 4.78 -13.75 -13.52
C VAL A 333 5.50 -14.60 -12.48
N GLY A 334 5.01 -14.60 -11.24
CA GLY A 334 5.42 -15.55 -10.19
C GLY A 334 5.96 -14.88 -8.93
N ILE A 335 6.23 -15.73 -7.94
CA ILE A 335 6.89 -15.35 -6.68
C ILE A 335 8.27 -16.01 -6.68
N GLY A 336 9.26 -15.31 -6.13
CA GLY A 336 10.53 -15.90 -5.77
C GLY A 336 11.43 -14.90 -5.05
N PRO A 337 12.65 -15.28 -4.69
CA PRO A 337 13.52 -14.40 -3.93
C PRO A 337 14.48 -13.64 -4.85
N GLN A 338 15.14 -12.63 -4.29
CA GLN A 338 16.42 -12.20 -4.83
C GLN A 338 17.47 -13.31 -4.64
N TRP A 339 18.18 -13.67 -5.70
CA TRP A 339 19.21 -14.71 -5.69
C TRP A 339 20.45 -14.29 -6.49
N GLY A 340 21.45 -13.73 -5.81
CA GLY A 340 22.69 -13.25 -6.42
C GLY A 340 23.73 -12.86 -5.37
N GLY A 341 24.75 -12.09 -5.73
CA GLY A 341 25.59 -11.39 -4.75
C GLY A 341 26.77 -12.15 -4.13
N TYR A 342 26.93 -13.45 -4.39
CA TYR A 342 28.04 -14.25 -3.83
C TYR A 342 29.46 -13.85 -4.33
N ASP A 343 29.64 -12.61 -4.77
CA ASP A 343 30.87 -12.02 -5.27
C ASP A 343 31.96 -11.92 -4.18
N ASN A 344 31.58 -11.96 -2.89
CA ASN A 344 32.49 -12.02 -1.75
C ASN A 344 32.98 -13.44 -1.37
N VAL A 345 32.50 -14.49 -2.05
CA VAL A 345 32.85 -15.88 -1.69
C VAL A 345 34.35 -16.13 -1.73
N GLU A 346 35.07 -15.58 -2.71
CA GLU A 346 36.53 -15.74 -2.79
C GLU A 346 37.26 -15.13 -1.60
N LYS A 347 36.80 -13.96 -1.15
CA LYS A 347 37.32 -13.30 0.06
C LYS A 347 37.10 -14.16 1.31
N TRP A 348 35.99 -14.88 1.41
CA TRP A 348 35.63 -15.64 2.60
C TRP A 348 36.17 -17.06 2.63
N THR A 349 36.23 -17.71 1.48
CA THR A 349 36.55 -19.15 1.36
C THR A 349 37.89 -19.41 0.68
N GLY A 350 38.49 -18.40 0.03
CA GLY A 350 39.65 -18.55 -0.84
C GLY A 350 39.35 -19.20 -2.18
N SER A 351 38.08 -19.47 -2.49
CA SER A 351 37.62 -20.09 -3.75
C SER A 351 36.75 -19.12 -4.56
N PRO A 352 36.93 -19.02 -5.89
CA PRO A 352 36.11 -18.14 -6.75
C PRO A 352 34.65 -18.62 -6.93
N SER A 353 34.26 -19.70 -6.24
CA SER A 353 32.92 -20.30 -6.29
C SER A 353 32.60 -20.98 -4.95
N LEU A 354 31.30 -21.17 -4.67
CA LEU A 354 30.86 -22.06 -3.59
C LEU A 354 31.33 -23.50 -3.86
N SER A 355 31.41 -24.30 -2.80
CA SER A 355 31.74 -25.72 -2.92
C SER A 355 30.69 -26.46 -3.76
N ASN A 356 31.04 -27.62 -4.32
CA ASN A 356 30.06 -28.43 -5.05
C ASN A 356 28.91 -28.89 -4.16
N ASP A 357 29.18 -29.18 -2.88
CA ASP A 357 28.16 -29.62 -1.94
C ASP A 357 27.18 -28.48 -1.62
N ASP A 358 27.66 -27.24 -1.51
CA ASP A 358 26.80 -26.07 -1.32
C ASP A 358 25.98 -25.74 -2.55
N TRP A 359 26.58 -25.84 -3.75
CA TRP A 359 25.81 -25.71 -4.99
C TRP A 359 24.72 -26.77 -5.09
N ASN A 360 25.03 -28.03 -4.78
CA ASN A 360 24.04 -29.11 -4.79
C ASN A 360 22.92 -28.85 -3.77
N LYS A 361 23.27 -28.40 -2.57
CA LYS A 361 22.33 -28.06 -1.48
C LYS A 361 21.43 -26.88 -1.89
N LEU A 362 22.00 -25.81 -2.43
CA LEU A 362 21.25 -24.67 -2.96
C LEU A 362 20.31 -25.08 -4.10
N PHE A 363 20.82 -25.77 -5.11
CA PHE A 363 20.01 -26.19 -6.25
C PHE A 363 18.89 -27.14 -5.85
N GLN A 364 19.12 -28.06 -4.89
CA GLN A 364 18.04 -28.90 -4.35
C GLN A 364 16.94 -28.05 -3.68
N ARG A 365 17.33 -27.05 -2.89
CA ARG A 365 16.40 -26.14 -2.22
C ARG A 365 15.63 -25.26 -3.19
N VAL A 366 16.28 -24.69 -4.20
CA VAL A 366 15.62 -23.85 -5.22
C VAL A 366 14.77 -24.70 -6.17
N GLN A 367 15.21 -25.91 -6.51
CA GLN A 367 14.41 -26.86 -7.28
C GLN A 367 13.16 -27.29 -6.50
N PHE A 368 13.25 -27.38 -5.17
CA PHE A 368 12.04 -27.44 -4.37
C PHE A 368 11.31 -26.10 -4.44
N LEU A 369 11.86 -24.95 -4.08
CA LEU A 369 11.14 -23.66 -4.09
C LEU A 369 10.33 -23.39 -5.38
N ARG A 370 10.89 -23.74 -6.55
CA ARG A 370 10.32 -23.47 -7.89
C ARG A 370 9.82 -22.03 -8.04
N PRO A 371 10.68 -21.02 -7.85
CA PRO A 371 10.27 -19.64 -8.05
C PRO A 371 9.86 -19.42 -9.51
N GLY A 372 8.79 -18.65 -9.73
CA GLY A 372 8.41 -18.23 -11.09
C GLY A 372 9.29 -17.08 -11.61
N LEU A 373 9.80 -16.27 -10.68
CA LEU A 373 10.63 -15.10 -10.94
C LEU A 373 11.71 -15.00 -9.86
N VAL A 374 12.95 -14.69 -10.25
CA VAL A 374 14.03 -14.29 -9.32
C VAL A 374 14.61 -12.95 -9.73
N ARG A 375 15.12 -12.19 -8.76
CA ARG A 375 15.87 -10.94 -9.01
C ARG A 375 17.36 -11.17 -8.82
N ILE A 376 18.18 -10.66 -9.73
CA ILE A 376 19.64 -10.76 -9.67
C ILE A 376 20.25 -9.39 -9.95
N MET A 377 20.91 -8.84 -8.94
CA MET A 377 21.60 -7.55 -9.04
C MET A 377 23.10 -7.74 -9.16
N THR A 378 23.71 -6.97 -10.07
CA THR A 378 25.12 -7.03 -10.43
C THR A 378 25.80 -5.67 -10.31
N SER A 379 27.12 -5.67 -10.38
CA SER A 379 27.94 -4.45 -10.46
C SER A 379 29.19 -4.72 -11.29
N GLN A 380 29.75 -3.68 -11.91
CA GLN A 380 30.88 -3.87 -12.83
C GLN A 380 32.09 -4.51 -12.15
N GLY A 381 32.40 -4.03 -10.94
CA GLY A 381 33.53 -4.51 -10.14
C GLY A 381 33.36 -5.95 -9.67
N TRP A 382 32.12 -6.45 -9.59
CA TRP A 382 31.83 -7.80 -9.14
C TRP A 382 31.74 -8.79 -10.30
N ASN A 383 31.14 -8.39 -11.41
CA ASN A 383 30.68 -9.36 -12.40
C ASN A 383 31.44 -9.35 -13.73
N TYR A 384 32.01 -8.20 -14.14
CA TYR A 384 32.58 -8.07 -15.49
C TYR A 384 33.80 -7.16 -15.60
N MET A 385 34.46 -6.82 -14.49
CA MET A 385 35.73 -6.09 -14.47
C MET A 385 36.78 -6.78 -13.58
N VAL A 386 38.00 -6.88 -14.10
CA VAL A 386 39.20 -7.34 -13.37
C VAL A 386 40.31 -6.32 -13.64
N ASP A 387 40.87 -5.74 -12.57
CA ASP A 387 41.96 -4.75 -12.65
C ASP A 387 41.71 -3.60 -13.65
N GLY A 388 40.46 -3.10 -13.68
CA GLY A 388 40.05 -2.02 -14.57
C GLY A 388 39.82 -2.43 -16.04
N VAL A 389 39.90 -3.73 -16.35
CA VAL A 389 39.70 -4.28 -17.69
C VAL A 389 38.39 -5.07 -17.75
N TYR A 390 37.63 -4.86 -18.83
CA TYR A 390 36.41 -5.61 -19.10
C TYR A 390 36.71 -7.11 -19.27
N ASN A 391 36.12 -7.92 -18.40
CA ASN A 391 36.30 -9.37 -18.38
C ASN A 391 35.00 -10.07 -17.91
N PRO A 392 34.08 -10.39 -18.84
CA PRO A 392 32.80 -11.00 -18.48
C PRO A 392 32.94 -12.42 -17.89
N GLN A 393 34.08 -13.10 -18.10
CA GLN A 393 34.31 -14.44 -17.56
C GLN A 393 34.50 -14.47 -16.04
N LYS A 394 34.69 -13.31 -15.40
CA LYS A 394 34.68 -13.20 -13.94
C LYS A 394 33.43 -13.83 -13.31
N SER A 395 32.30 -13.74 -14.00
CA SER A 395 31.01 -14.28 -13.56
C SER A 395 30.87 -15.81 -13.64
N ALA A 396 31.87 -16.55 -14.15
CA ALA A 396 31.78 -17.98 -14.37
C ALA A 396 31.57 -18.82 -13.10
N GLY A 397 32.14 -18.39 -11.97
CA GLY A 397 32.07 -19.13 -10.71
C GLY A 397 30.72 -19.05 -9.99
N ILE A 398 29.93 -18.00 -10.24
CA ILE A 398 28.71 -17.68 -9.48
C ILE A 398 27.55 -17.40 -10.43
N LEU A 399 27.52 -16.21 -11.04
CA LEU A 399 26.37 -15.71 -11.80
C LEU A 399 26.00 -16.64 -12.95
N PHE A 400 26.99 -17.18 -13.69
CA PHE A 400 26.69 -18.10 -14.79
C PHE A 400 26.07 -19.40 -14.30
N LYS A 401 26.51 -19.94 -13.15
CA LYS A 401 25.89 -21.14 -12.58
C LYS A 401 24.43 -20.91 -12.18
N ILE A 402 24.13 -19.74 -11.60
CA ILE A 402 22.75 -19.35 -11.25
C ILE A 402 21.89 -19.21 -12.51
N LEU A 403 22.39 -18.53 -13.54
CA LEU A 403 21.67 -18.34 -14.80
C LEU A 403 21.51 -19.64 -15.59
N ASP A 404 22.52 -20.51 -15.62
CA ASP A 404 22.44 -21.85 -16.22
C ASP A 404 21.34 -22.68 -15.53
N PHE A 405 21.24 -22.60 -14.20
CA PHE A 405 20.16 -23.26 -13.45
C PHE A 405 18.80 -22.64 -13.75
N CYS A 406 18.68 -21.31 -13.77
CA CYS A 406 17.42 -20.63 -14.07
C CYS A 406 16.92 -20.95 -15.49
N GLU A 407 17.82 -20.96 -16.48
CA GLU A 407 17.51 -21.37 -17.85
C GLU A 407 17.02 -22.81 -17.89
N ALA A 408 17.73 -23.74 -17.24
CA ALA A 408 17.38 -25.15 -17.23
C ALA A 408 16.05 -25.46 -16.51
N GLN A 409 15.69 -24.67 -15.50
CA GLN A 409 14.44 -24.82 -14.75
C GLN A 409 13.28 -23.97 -15.29
N GLY A 410 13.51 -23.13 -16.31
CA GLY A 410 12.50 -22.22 -16.86
C GLY A 410 12.08 -21.12 -15.87
N ILE A 411 13.00 -20.68 -15.00
CA ILE A 411 12.78 -19.60 -14.03
C ILE A 411 13.03 -18.27 -14.72
N SER A 412 12.07 -17.34 -14.66
CA SER A 412 12.27 -15.99 -15.22
C SER A 412 13.18 -15.17 -14.32
N VAL A 413 14.00 -14.30 -14.91
CA VAL A 413 14.98 -13.47 -14.20
C VAL A 413 14.70 -11.98 -14.46
N MET A 414 14.52 -11.22 -13.38
CA MET A 414 14.69 -9.78 -13.35
C MET A 414 16.17 -9.50 -13.08
N TYR A 415 16.89 -9.14 -14.13
CA TYR A 415 18.33 -8.87 -14.07
C TYR A 415 18.57 -7.38 -13.95
N GLY A 416 19.57 -6.95 -13.18
CA GLY A 416 19.88 -5.54 -13.12
C GLY A 416 21.22 -5.19 -12.52
N GLU A 417 21.46 -3.89 -12.46
CA GLU A 417 22.64 -3.28 -11.84
C GLU A 417 22.22 -2.58 -10.54
N TRP A 418 23.01 -2.72 -9.47
CA TRP A 418 22.78 -1.95 -8.23
C TRP A 418 22.81 -0.43 -8.47
N GLY A 419 23.50 0.00 -9.52
CA GLY A 419 23.87 1.39 -9.77
C GLY A 419 25.36 1.60 -9.51
N GLU A 420 25.94 2.65 -10.10
CA GLU A 420 27.32 3.07 -9.88
C GLU A 420 27.35 4.55 -9.52
N ALA A 421 28.34 4.98 -8.75
CA ALA A 421 28.44 6.34 -8.24
C ALA A 421 28.24 7.40 -9.33
N ALA A 422 27.36 8.38 -9.08
CA ALA A 422 27.25 9.55 -9.93
C ALA A 422 28.62 10.24 -10.04
N LEU A 423 29.01 10.59 -11.28
CA LEU A 423 30.25 11.33 -11.49
C LEU A 423 30.14 12.74 -10.88
N PRO A 424 31.27 13.38 -10.53
CA PRO A 424 31.27 14.74 -9.99
C PRO A 424 30.39 15.69 -10.80
N GLY A 425 29.52 16.45 -10.11
CA GLY A 425 28.55 17.35 -10.75
C GLY A 425 27.30 16.66 -11.30
N GLN A 426 26.91 15.50 -10.75
CA GLN A 426 25.68 14.78 -11.13
C GLN A 426 25.65 14.41 -12.62
N GLN A 427 26.80 13.99 -13.13
CA GLN A 427 26.93 13.51 -14.51
C GLN A 427 26.68 12.00 -14.59
N VAL A 428 26.09 11.58 -15.71
CA VAL A 428 25.87 10.17 -16.03
C VAL A 428 27.21 9.50 -16.35
N ASP A 429 27.53 8.37 -15.70
CA ASP A 429 28.67 7.54 -16.08
C ASP A 429 28.35 6.73 -17.34
N THR A 430 28.53 7.38 -18.50
CA THR A 430 28.32 6.77 -19.82
C THR A 430 29.24 5.57 -20.07
N ALA A 431 30.43 5.53 -19.46
CA ALA A 431 31.39 4.46 -19.67
C ALA A 431 30.95 3.18 -18.94
N TRP A 432 30.44 3.32 -17.71
CA TRP A 432 29.79 2.23 -17.00
C TRP A 432 28.56 1.74 -17.75
N LEU A 433 27.63 2.62 -18.11
CA LEU A 433 26.41 2.22 -18.84
C LEU A 433 26.73 1.47 -20.13
N ASN A 434 27.77 1.91 -20.86
CA ASN A 434 28.22 1.18 -22.04
C ASN A 434 28.69 -0.25 -21.68
N ARG A 435 29.52 -0.42 -20.65
CA ARG A 435 30.02 -1.74 -20.20
C ARG A 435 28.91 -2.63 -19.65
N ALA A 436 27.99 -2.09 -18.85
CA ALA A 436 26.81 -2.79 -18.34
C ALA A 436 25.97 -3.35 -19.51
N THR A 437 25.74 -2.50 -20.52
CA THR A 437 25.01 -2.92 -21.73
C THR A 437 25.80 -3.93 -22.57
N ASP A 438 27.14 -3.82 -22.64
CA ASP A 438 27.99 -4.85 -23.27
C ASP A 438 27.87 -6.20 -22.55
N PHE A 439 27.85 -6.19 -21.22
CA PHE A 439 27.70 -7.39 -20.42
C PHE A 439 26.31 -8.02 -20.57
N LEU A 440 25.23 -7.23 -20.57
CA LEU A 440 23.90 -7.70 -20.91
C LEU A 440 23.87 -8.35 -22.31
N GLY A 441 24.50 -7.70 -23.29
CA GLY A 441 24.64 -8.24 -24.64
C GLY A 441 25.42 -9.55 -24.68
N TYR A 442 26.45 -9.70 -23.85
CA TYR A 442 27.19 -10.95 -23.68
C TYR A 442 26.31 -12.06 -23.11
N LEU A 443 25.52 -11.79 -22.06
CA LEU A 443 24.59 -12.75 -21.45
C LEU A 443 23.53 -13.23 -22.45
N ILE A 444 22.92 -12.32 -23.21
CA ILE A 444 21.85 -12.66 -24.15
C ILE A 444 22.41 -13.30 -25.42
N ASN A 445 23.37 -12.64 -26.09
CA ASN A 445 23.78 -13.03 -27.44
C ASN A 445 24.90 -14.08 -27.47
N THR A 446 25.80 -14.06 -26.47
CA THR A 446 26.95 -14.96 -26.43
C THR A 446 26.66 -16.19 -25.57
N LYS A 447 26.09 -15.99 -24.37
CA LYS A 447 25.70 -17.08 -23.48
C LYS A 447 24.34 -17.69 -23.84
N GLY A 448 23.46 -16.93 -24.49
CA GLY A 448 22.20 -17.46 -25.02
C GLY A 448 21.07 -17.55 -23.99
N TYR A 449 21.17 -16.85 -22.86
CA TYR A 449 20.14 -16.92 -21.82
C TYR A 449 18.84 -16.29 -22.29
N THR A 450 17.76 -17.06 -22.24
CA THR A 450 16.39 -16.64 -22.54
C THR A 450 15.57 -16.41 -21.27
N CYS A 451 16.07 -16.87 -20.13
CA CYS A 451 15.49 -16.65 -18.81
C CYS A 451 15.50 -15.18 -18.37
N LEU A 452 16.39 -14.35 -18.92
CA LEU A 452 16.41 -12.89 -18.68
C LEU A 452 15.18 -12.25 -19.31
N LYS A 453 14.25 -11.76 -18.48
CA LYS A 453 12.99 -11.14 -18.92
C LYS A 453 12.98 -9.64 -18.73
N TYR A 454 13.43 -9.18 -17.56
CA TYR A 454 13.42 -7.77 -17.22
C TYR A 454 14.83 -7.26 -17.00
N TYR A 455 15.08 -6.01 -17.39
CA TYR A 455 16.32 -5.29 -17.12
C TYR A 455 16.07 -4.02 -16.30
N ASN A 456 16.73 -3.95 -15.14
CA ASN A 456 16.81 -2.79 -14.26
C ASN A 456 18.22 -2.18 -14.31
N MET A 457 18.35 -0.86 -14.27
CA MET A 457 19.66 -0.17 -14.28
C MET A 457 20.10 0.44 -12.94
N CYS A 458 19.19 0.62 -11.99
CA CYS A 458 19.50 1.29 -10.74
C CYS A 458 18.57 0.79 -9.64
N ASN A 459 19.16 0.48 -8.49
CA ASN A 459 18.43 0.11 -7.29
C ASN A 459 18.03 1.35 -6.48
N GLU A 460 16.77 1.40 -6.06
CA GLU A 460 16.23 2.35 -5.07
C GLU A 460 16.67 3.81 -5.28
N PRO A 461 16.41 4.41 -6.46
CA PRO A 461 17.00 5.70 -6.84
C PRO A 461 16.61 6.88 -5.95
N ALA A 462 15.50 6.78 -5.19
CA ALA A 462 15.07 7.78 -4.21
C ALA A 462 15.85 7.74 -2.88
N GLY A 463 16.59 6.65 -2.61
CA GLY A 463 17.35 6.46 -1.39
C GLY A 463 18.64 7.29 -1.37
N SER A 464 19.03 7.81 -0.21
CA SER A 464 20.31 8.51 -0.04
C SER A 464 21.53 7.59 -0.17
N TRP A 465 21.32 6.28 -0.04
CA TRP A 465 22.32 5.24 -0.26
C TRP A 465 22.49 4.85 -1.73
N SER A 466 21.55 5.24 -2.60
CA SER A 466 21.64 4.97 -4.03
C SER A 466 22.62 5.93 -4.70
N SER A 467 23.24 5.48 -5.79
CA SER A 467 24.10 6.32 -6.62
C SER A 467 23.40 7.53 -7.22
N ILE A 468 22.07 7.49 -7.31
CA ILE A 468 21.23 8.58 -7.80
C ILE A 468 20.89 9.58 -6.69
N GLY A 469 20.84 9.14 -5.43
CA GLY A 469 20.66 10.02 -4.27
C GLY A 469 19.40 10.90 -4.32
N ASN A 470 18.28 10.37 -4.79
CA ASN A 470 17.00 11.08 -5.00
C ASN A 470 17.01 12.17 -6.10
N ASP A 471 18.02 12.21 -6.97
CA ASP A 471 18.02 13.06 -8.15
C ASP A 471 17.27 12.39 -9.31
N TYR A 472 15.97 12.62 -9.39
CA TYR A 472 15.14 12.13 -10.49
C TYR A 472 15.66 12.56 -11.88
N GLY A 473 16.20 13.77 -12.00
CA GLY A 473 16.74 14.28 -13.26
C GLY A 473 17.97 13.50 -13.72
N LEU A 474 18.85 13.13 -12.80
CA LEU A 474 19.97 12.23 -13.06
C LEU A 474 19.48 10.83 -13.45
N TRP A 475 18.53 10.27 -12.71
CA TRP A 475 17.91 8.96 -13.03
C TRP A 475 17.35 8.94 -14.46
N GLN A 476 16.59 9.96 -14.83
CA GLN A 476 16.02 10.09 -16.17
C GLN A 476 17.12 10.14 -17.24
N ARG A 477 18.18 10.93 -17.05
CA ARG A 477 19.32 10.99 -18.00
C ARG A 477 20.07 9.65 -18.10
N THR A 478 20.20 8.92 -16.98
CA THR A 478 20.79 7.58 -16.94
C THR A 478 19.98 6.60 -17.76
N TYR A 479 18.66 6.52 -17.56
CA TYR A 479 17.78 5.65 -18.34
C TYR A 479 17.74 6.05 -19.82
N GLN A 480 17.70 7.35 -20.14
CA GLN A 480 17.75 7.82 -21.52
C GLN A 480 19.05 7.41 -22.24
N THR A 481 20.18 7.45 -21.53
CA THR A 481 21.47 6.98 -22.04
C THR A 481 21.49 5.47 -22.21
N MET A 482 20.98 4.71 -21.24
CA MET A 482 20.84 3.25 -21.34
C MET A 482 20.00 2.86 -22.56
N PHE A 483 18.83 3.47 -22.77
CA PHE A 483 17.98 3.20 -23.94
C PHE A 483 18.74 3.39 -25.26
N SER A 484 19.56 4.44 -25.34
CA SER A 484 20.39 4.72 -26.52
C SER A 484 21.43 3.61 -26.76
N PHE A 485 22.04 3.08 -25.70
CA PHE A 485 22.98 1.95 -25.82
C PHE A 485 22.30 0.64 -26.15
N LEU A 486 21.12 0.35 -25.58
CA LEU A 486 20.34 -0.83 -25.92
C LEU A 486 19.97 -0.83 -27.41
N GLU A 487 19.54 0.32 -27.95
CA GLU A 487 19.20 0.48 -29.36
C GLU A 487 20.44 0.29 -30.24
N ALA A 488 21.53 1.00 -29.94
CA ALA A 488 22.78 0.92 -30.70
C ALA A 488 23.37 -0.50 -30.74
N LYS A 489 23.11 -1.31 -29.71
CA LYS A 489 23.60 -2.70 -29.59
C LYS A 489 22.56 -3.75 -29.99
N GLY A 490 21.38 -3.33 -30.47
CA GLY A 490 20.32 -4.22 -30.94
C GLY A 490 19.70 -5.10 -29.83
N LEU A 491 19.62 -4.58 -28.61
CA LEU A 491 19.07 -5.26 -27.44
C LEU A 491 17.65 -4.83 -27.08
N SER A 492 17.16 -3.69 -27.58
CA SER A 492 15.84 -3.13 -27.21
C SER A 492 14.64 -4.03 -27.48
N SER A 493 14.76 -5.04 -28.35
CA SER A 493 13.70 -6.01 -28.65
C SER A 493 13.93 -7.39 -28.02
N LYS A 494 14.99 -7.52 -27.20
CA LYS A 494 15.41 -8.81 -26.61
C LYS A 494 15.16 -8.89 -25.11
N ILE A 495 14.80 -7.78 -24.48
CA ILE A 495 14.58 -7.70 -23.04
C ILE A 495 13.59 -6.57 -22.74
N ASP A 496 12.73 -6.79 -21.75
CA ASP A 496 11.78 -5.80 -21.27
C ASP A 496 12.47 -4.90 -20.24
N ILE A 497 12.21 -3.59 -20.28
CA ILE A 497 12.78 -2.65 -19.32
C ILE A 497 11.82 -2.47 -18.14
N ILE A 498 12.34 -2.61 -16.92
CA ILE A 498 11.60 -2.42 -15.68
C ILE A 498 12.17 -1.26 -14.86
N ALA A 499 11.29 -0.41 -14.35
CA ALA A 499 11.63 0.83 -13.66
C ALA A 499 10.46 1.34 -12.78
N PRO A 500 10.70 2.20 -11.79
CA PRO A 500 11.98 2.81 -11.41
C PRO A 500 12.72 2.10 -10.28
N ASP A 501 12.20 0.99 -9.75
CA ASP A 501 12.79 0.22 -8.64
C ASP A 501 12.90 1.08 -7.36
N VAL A 502 11.90 1.92 -7.14
CA VAL A 502 11.86 2.87 -6.02
C VAL A 502 11.42 2.20 -4.72
N ALA A 503 12.20 2.37 -3.65
CA ALA A 503 11.75 2.01 -2.31
C ALA A 503 10.73 3.01 -1.78
N VAL A 504 9.55 2.51 -1.45
CA VAL A 504 8.45 3.31 -0.92
C VAL A 504 8.14 2.93 0.51
N TRP A 505 7.65 3.92 1.25
CA TRP A 505 7.24 3.76 2.65
C TRP A 505 5.72 3.70 2.74
N ASN A 506 5.16 3.72 3.94
CA ASN A 506 3.71 3.59 4.16
C ASN A 506 2.92 4.87 3.78
N ASP A 507 3.23 5.45 2.62
CA ASP A 507 2.61 6.61 2.01
C ASP A 507 2.80 6.61 0.47
N THR A 508 2.15 7.55 -0.22
CA THR A 508 2.21 7.67 -1.69
C THR A 508 3.09 8.83 -2.17
N SER A 509 3.97 9.37 -1.31
CA SER A 509 4.77 10.56 -1.60
C SER A 509 5.76 10.37 -2.75
N LEU A 510 6.18 9.13 -3.03
CA LEU A 510 7.09 8.78 -4.12
C LEU A 510 6.39 8.30 -5.39
N SER A 511 5.06 8.40 -5.46
CA SER A 511 4.27 8.04 -6.66
C SER A 511 4.72 8.74 -7.94
N TYR A 512 5.32 9.93 -7.82
CA TYR A 512 5.85 10.67 -8.98
C TYR A 512 7.02 9.96 -9.67
N TRP A 513 7.75 9.08 -8.98
CA TRP A 513 8.80 8.26 -9.61
C TRP A 513 8.24 7.31 -10.67
N LEU A 514 6.98 6.87 -10.52
CA LEU A 514 6.27 6.12 -11.55
C LEU A 514 5.67 7.07 -12.60
N THR A 515 4.90 8.07 -12.18
CA THR A 515 4.11 8.87 -13.13
C THR A 515 4.97 9.72 -14.05
N TRP A 516 6.05 10.32 -13.55
CA TRP A 516 6.97 11.06 -14.40
C TRP A 516 7.75 10.15 -15.35
N ALA A 517 8.05 8.92 -14.93
CA ALA A 517 8.74 7.95 -15.78
C ALA A 517 7.83 7.50 -16.92
N MET A 518 6.56 7.21 -16.61
CA MET A 518 5.50 6.93 -17.56
C MET A 518 5.32 8.08 -18.56
N ASP A 519 5.18 9.32 -18.07
CA ASP A 519 4.97 10.50 -18.91
C ASP A 519 6.16 10.76 -19.84
N HIS A 520 7.38 10.53 -19.37
CA HIS A 520 8.59 10.83 -20.13
C HIS A 520 9.00 9.74 -21.12
N PHE A 521 9.01 8.48 -20.67
CA PHE A 521 9.49 7.35 -21.46
C PHE A 521 8.38 6.61 -22.20
N GLY A 522 7.14 6.72 -21.73
CA GLY A 522 5.97 6.06 -22.31
C GLY A 522 6.22 4.57 -22.54
N SER A 523 6.01 4.11 -23.77
CA SER A 523 6.15 2.71 -24.17
C SER A 523 7.59 2.19 -24.21
N LYS A 524 8.60 2.96 -23.77
CA LYS A 524 9.97 2.45 -23.62
C LYS A 524 10.18 1.72 -22.29
N ILE A 525 9.29 1.91 -21.32
CA ILE A 525 9.26 1.12 -20.09
C ILE A 525 8.15 0.09 -20.24
N ASP A 526 8.52 -1.19 -20.18
CA ASP A 526 7.65 -2.32 -20.45
C ASP A 526 6.94 -2.81 -19.18
N ALA A 527 7.61 -2.71 -18.03
CA ALA A 527 7.10 -3.08 -16.71
C ALA A 527 7.49 -2.05 -15.65
N TYR A 528 6.77 -2.05 -14.54
CA TYR A 528 7.02 -1.16 -13.41
C TYR A 528 7.24 -1.92 -12.13
N ASP A 529 7.98 -1.30 -11.21
CA ASP A 529 8.24 -1.88 -9.91
C ASP A 529 8.46 -0.85 -8.79
N ILE A 530 8.27 -1.34 -7.57
CA ILE A 530 8.59 -0.65 -6.32
C ILE A 530 9.14 -1.67 -5.32
N HIS A 531 9.81 -1.19 -4.28
CA HIS A 531 10.21 -1.99 -3.12
C HIS A 531 9.43 -1.57 -1.88
N THR A 532 9.14 -2.53 -1.01
CA THR A 532 8.50 -2.25 0.27
C THR A 532 9.09 -3.08 1.41
N TYR A 533 9.14 -2.45 2.58
CA TYR A 533 9.60 -3.04 3.83
C TYR A 533 8.61 -2.72 4.96
N PRO A 534 7.32 -3.11 4.84
CA PRO A 534 6.30 -2.73 5.79
C PRO A 534 6.58 -3.26 7.21
N THR A 535 6.04 -2.56 8.21
CA THR A 535 6.03 -3.04 9.60
C THR A 535 4.91 -4.03 9.85
N ASP A 536 4.99 -4.75 10.96
CA ASP A 536 3.94 -5.67 11.40
C ASP A 536 2.59 -5.00 11.59
N GLU A 537 2.57 -3.82 12.20
CA GLU A 537 1.36 -3.01 12.35
C GLU A 537 0.77 -2.60 11.00
N GLN A 538 1.61 -2.25 10.02
CA GLN A 538 1.14 -1.79 8.70
C GLN A 538 0.44 -2.90 7.93
N VAL A 539 1.00 -4.12 7.95
CA VAL A 539 0.42 -5.29 7.28
C VAL A 539 -0.86 -5.72 7.99
N LYS A 540 -0.81 -5.89 9.32
CA LYS A 540 -1.95 -6.41 10.11
C LYS A 540 -3.07 -5.40 10.28
N GLY A 541 -2.73 -4.11 10.30
CA GLY A 541 -3.67 -2.99 10.40
C GLY A 541 -4.27 -2.57 9.06
N GLY A 542 -3.91 -3.22 7.95
CA GLY A 542 -4.52 -3.01 6.62
C GLY A 542 -4.02 -1.79 5.84
N SER A 543 -3.22 -0.90 6.45
CA SER A 543 -2.66 0.27 5.76
C SER A 543 -1.73 -0.10 4.60
N TYR A 544 -0.99 -1.21 4.73
CA TYR A 544 -0.04 -1.68 3.71
C TYR A 544 -0.72 -1.93 2.37
N LYS A 545 -1.79 -2.74 2.34
CA LYS A 545 -2.56 -3.02 1.13
C LYS A 545 -3.05 -1.74 0.44
N ASN A 546 -3.51 -0.76 1.21
CA ASN A 546 -4.02 0.50 0.66
C ASN A 546 -2.91 1.27 -0.08
N VAL A 547 -1.71 1.33 0.50
CA VAL A 547 -0.55 2.00 -0.11
C VAL A 547 -0.13 1.30 -1.38
N ILE A 548 0.12 -0.02 -1.34
CA ILE A 548 0.60 -0.75 -2.53
C ILE A 548 -0.45 -0.77 -3.65
N ALA A 549 -1.75 -0.78 -3.31
CA ALA A 549 -2.83 -0.66 -4.30
C ALA A 549 -2.85 0.73 -4.95
N ALA A 550 -2.54 1.79 -4.21
CA ALA A 550 -2.43 3.14 -4.77
C ALA A 550 -1.31 3.21 -5.83
N TYR A 551 -0.14 2.65 -5.57
CA TYR A 551 0.94 2.56 -6.57
C TYR A 551 0.53 1.68 -7.76
N ARG A 552 -0.06 0.49 -7.50
CA ARG A 552 -0.51 -0.40 -8.59
C ARG A 552 -1.53 0.27 -9.52
N ASN A 553 -2.41 1.10 -8.98
CA ASN A 553 -3.46 1.80 -9.75
C ASN A 553 -2.92 2.93 -10.64
N LEU A 554 -1.68 3.38 -10.45
CA LEU A 554 -1.03 4.32 -11.35
C LEU A 554 -0.59 3.65 -12.66
N VAL A 555 -0.28 2.36 -12.60
CA VAL A 555 0.28 1.60 -13.73
C VAL A 555 -0.86 1.06 -14.62
N PRO A 556 -0.76 1.22 -15.96
CA PRO A 556 -1.74 0.66 -16.90
C PRO A 556 -2.03 -0.83 -16.67
N GLU A 557 -3.26 -1.25 -16.92
CA GLU A 557 -3.68 -2.63 -16.64
C GLU A 557 -2.95 -3.67 -17.49
N ASN A 558 -2.53 -3.30 -18.70
CA ASN A 558 -1.81 -4.17 -19.64
C ASN A 558 -0.30 -4.24 -19.38
N GLN A 559 0.23 -3.50 -18.41
CA GLN A 559 1.65 -3.54 -18.05
C GLN A 559 1.84 -4.25 -16.71
N HIS A 560 2.96 -4.97 -16.60
CA HIS A 560 3.29 -5.67 -15.36
C HIS A 560 3.69 -4.67 -14.27
N MET A 561 3.17 -4.89 -13.07
CA MET A 561 3.67 -4.27 -11.84
C MET A 561 4.30 -5.36 -10.97
N ILE A 562 5.58 -5.23 -10.63
CA ILE A 562 6.33 -6.19 -9.83
C ILE A 562 6.70 -5.55 -8.50
N MET A 563 6.54 -6.30 -7.40
CA MET A 563 7.15 -5.93 -6.13
C MET A 563 8.62 -6.37 -6.20
N GLY A 564 9.52 -5.43 -6.53
CA GLY A 564 10.93 -5.68 -6.85
C GLY A 564 11.76 -6.13 -5.64
N GLU A 565 11.34 -5.74 -4.44
CA GLU A 565 11.79 -6.28 -3.16
C GLU A 565 10.67 -6.17 -2.12
N LEU A 566 10.39 -7.28 -1.45
CA LEU A 566 9.49 -7.37 -0.29
C LEU A 566 10.29 -7.91 0.89
N GLY A 567 10.59 -7.03 1.85
CA GLY A 567 10.99 -7.42 3.20
C GLY A 567 9.86 -7.14 4.20
N TYR A 568 10.02 -7.60 5.44
CA TYR A 568 9.07 -7.34 6.51
C TYR A 568 9.83 -6.89 7.75
N LYS A 569 9.50 -5.73 8.30
CA LYS A 569 10.21 -5.11 9.43
C LYS A 569 9.33 -5.10 10.68
N TYR A 570 9.96 -4.83 11.82
CA TYR A 570 9.29 -4.62 13.10
C TYR A 570 9.74 -3.26 13.62
N ASP A 571 8.77 -2.40 13.99
CA ASP A 571 9.09 -1.05 14.44
C ASP A 571 10.02 -1.13 15.67
N PRO A 572 11.21 -0.46 15.65
CA PRO A 572 12.17 -0.45 16.75
C PRO A 572 11.61 -0.10 18.13
N ASN A 573 10.48 0.59 18.20
CA ASN A 573 9.81 1.00 19.42
C ASN A 573 8.85 -0.06 19.97
N THR A 574 8.58 -1.12 19.23
CA THR A 574 7.75 -2.26 19.65
C THR A 574 8.59 -3.33 20.35
N TYR A 575 7.93 -4.24 21.08
CA TYR A 575 8.61 -5.37 21.72
C TYR A 575 9.40 -6.24 20.74
N LEU A 576 8.83 -6.55 19.57
CA LEU A 576 9.50 -7.35 18.54
C LEU A 576 10.65 -6.57 17.89
N GLY A 577 10.49 -5.28 17.61
CA GLY A 577 11.59 -4.46 17.10
C GLY A 577 12.77 -4.35 18.08
N GLN A 578 12.50 -4.18 19.38
CA GLN A 578 13.54 -4.17 20.41
C GLN A 578 14.25 -5.53 20.50
N GLN A 579 13.51 -6.64 20.43
CA GLN A 579 14.12 -7.96 20.34
C GLN A 579 14.97 -8.12 19.08
N ASN A 580 14.53 -7.59 17.95
CA ASN A 580 15.30 -7.63 16.70
C ASN A 580 16.66 -6.95 16.90
N LEU A 581 16.65 -5.71 17.38
CA LEU A 581 17.86 -4.94 17.67
C LEU A 581 18.79 -5.65 18.67
N GLN A 582 18.22 -6.26 19.71
CA GLN A 582 19.00 -7.02 20.69
C GLN A 582 19.66 -8.25 20.05
N ARG A 583 18.96 -8.98 19.18
CA ARG A 583 19.50 -10.14 18.49
C ARG A 583 20.58 -9.74 17.48
N ILE A 584 20.42 -8.63 16.78
CA ILE A 584 21.47 -8.06 15.91
C ILE A 584 22.72 -7.74 16.73
N ALA A 585 22.57 -7.09 17.88
CA ALA A 585 23.70 -6.75 18.74
C ALA A 585 24.42 -8.00 19.30
N ASN A 586 23.70 -9.12 19.43
CA ASN A 586 24.23 -10.38 19.95
C ASN A 586 24.82 -11.30 18.88
N ASP A 587 24.47 -11.12 17.60
CA ASP A 587 25.03 -11.89 16.49
C ASP A 587 26.30 -11.19 15.95
N PRO A 588 27.50 -11.78 16.10
CA PRO A 588 28.74 -11.17 15.65
C PRO A 588 28.83 -11.02 14.11
N HIS A 589 27.99 -11.74 13.38
CA HIS A 589 27.95 -11.77 11.92
C HIS A 589 26.81 -10.95 11.34
N ALA A 590 25.84 -10.48 12.14
CA ALA A 590 24.75 -9.66 11.63
C ALA A 590 25.15 -8.20 11.44
N SER A 591 24.75 -7.60 10.31
CA SER A 591 24.75 -6.15 10.12
C SER A 591 23.55 -5.51 10.80
N ASP A 592 23.58 -4.19 10.94
CA ASP A 592 22.44 -3.38 11.38
C ASP A 592 21.23 -3.51 10.45
N ASP A 593 21.45 -3.69 9.15
CA ASP A 593 20.43 -4.03 8.16
C ASP A 593 20.08 -5.53 8.14
N SER A 594 19.62 -6.04 9.29
CA SER A 594 19.21 -7.44 9.48
C SER A 594 17.81 -7.54 10.06
N ASN A 595 17.11 -8.62 9.75
CA ASN A 595 15.89 -9.03 10.43
C ASN A 595 16.07 -10.40 11.07
N MET A 596 16.20 -10.41 12.39
CA MET A 596 16.40 -11.60 13.21
C MET A 596 15.09 -12.30 13.60
N MET A 597 13.93 -11.78 13.18
CA MET A 597 12.65 -12.50 13.34
C MET A 597 12.50 -13.62 12.30
N ILE A 598 13.34 -13.66 11.27
CA ILE A 598 13.38 -14.74 10.26
C ILE A 598 13.62 -16.14 10.86
N TYR A 599 14.18 -16.20 12.07
CA TYR A 599 14.42 -17.45 12.81
C TYR A 599 13.18 -17.95 13.55
N ASP A 600 12.17 -17.08 13.75
CA ASP A 600 10.95 -17.42 14.47
C ASP A 600 9.84 -17.87 13.50
N ALA A 601 9.07 -18.87 13.92
CA ALA A 601 8.02 -19.46 13.11
C ALA A 601 6.90 -18.48 12.76
N PHE A 602 6.58 -17.51 13.63
CA PHE A 602 5.51 -16.56 13.32
C PHE A 602 5.81 -15.69 12.09
N TYR A 603 7.10 -15.46 11.78
CA TYR A 603 7.52 -14.71 10.60
C TYR A 603 7.02 -15.34 9.29
N GLY A 604 6.86 -16.67 9.27
CA GLY A 604 6.29 -17.38 8.12
C GLY A 604 4.84 -16.99 7.82
N ALA A 605 4.03 -16.79 8.86
CA ALA A 605 2.64 -16.32 8.69
C ALA A 605 2.58 -14.84 8.33
N ASP A 606 3.45 -14.01 8.95
CA ASP A 606 3.57 -12.58 8.65
C ASP A 606 3.96 -12.33 7.17
N MET A 607 4.95 -13.07 6.66
CA MET A 607 5.34 -12.97 5.24
C MET A 607 4.26 -13.50 4.29
N ALA A 608 3.56 -14.58 4.64
CA ALA A 608 2.49 -15.12 3.81
C ALA A 608 1.33 -14.11 3.66
N ASP A 609 0.98 -13.42 4.74
CA ASP A 609 0.01 -12.33 4.74
C ASP A 609 0.44 -11.21 3.77
N ALA A 610 1.66 -10.67 3.94
CA ALA A 610 2.16 -9.60 3.08
C ALA A 610 2.21 -9.98 1.59
N VAL A 611 2.61 -11.22 1.25
CA VAL A 611 2.61 -11.72 -0.13
C VAL A 611 1.18 -11.81 -0.69
N ILE A 612 0.23 -12.33 0.09
CA ILE A 612 -1.18 -12.40 -0.33
C ILE A 612 -1.74 -11.00 -0.58
N GLN A 613 -1.44 -10.01 0.26
CA GLN A 613 -1.87 -8.63 0.06
C GLN A 613 -1.33 -8.03 -1.25
N ASN A 614 -0.09 -8.35 -1.64
CA ASN A 614 0.47 -7.93 -2.95
C ASN A 614 -0.29 -8.56 -4.13
N MET A 615 -0.57 -9.86 -4.06
CA MET A 615 -1.33 -10.56 -5.10
C MET A 615 -2.75 -9.99 -5.24
N ASP A 616 -3.40 -9.68 -4.12
CA ASP A 616 -4.73 -9.10 -4.07
C ASP A 616 -4.75 -7.63 -4.54
N ALA A 617 -3.72 -6.84 -4.20
CA ALA A 617 -3.52 -5.48 -4.71
C ALA A 617 -3.26 -5.44 -6.22
N GLY A 618 -2.86 -6.56 -6.83
CA GLY A 618 -2.76 -6.71 -8.27
C GLY A 618 -1.33 -6.71 -8.82
N TYR A 619 -0.34 -7.04 -8.00
CA TYR A 619 1.05 -7.19 -8.45
C TYR A 619 1.22 -8.50 -9.24
N ASN A 620 1.81 -8.40 -10.42
CA ASN A 620 2.04 -9.53 -11.31
C ASN A 620 3.16 -10.44 -10.79
N GLY A 621 4.11 -9.92 -10.02
CA GLY A 621 5.20 -10.69 -9.44
C GLY A 621 5.68 -10.12 -8.11
N ILE A 622 6.27 -10.99 -7.28
CA ILE A 622 6.78 -10.61 -5.96
C ILE A 622 8.18 -11.20 -5.76
N ILE A 623 9.14 -10.34 -5.47
CA ILE A 623 10.51 -10.69 -5.12
C ILE A 623 10.71 -10.57 -3.61
N LEU A 624 11.08 -11.66 -2.95
CA LEU A 624 11.35 -11.70 -1.52
C LEU A 624 12.78 -11.27 -1.23
N TRP A 625 12.94 -10.34 -0.28
CA TRP A 625 14.24 -9.99 0.30
C TRP A 625 14.50 -10.87 1.54
N ASN A 626 15.42 -11.83 1.51
CA ASN A 626 16.25 -12.31 0.40
C ASN A 626 16.36 -13.86 0.45
N MET A 627 17.04 -14.52 -0.49
CA MET A 627 17.11 -16.00 -0.48
C MET A 627 18.05 -16.56 0.59
N ASP A 628 19.23 -16.00 0.73
CA ASP A 628 20.36 -16.57 1.46
C ASP A 628 21.22 -15.44 2.05
N ASP A 629 21.59 -15.53 3.33
CA ASP A 629 22.36 -14.48 4.00
C ASP A 629 23.76 -14.31 3.40
N ALA A 630 24.35 -15.38 2.87
CA ALA A 630 25.70 -15.35 2.29
C ALA A 630 25.79 -14.57 0.98
N MET A 631 24.66 -14.04 0.49
CA MET A 631 24.62 -13.27 -0.74
C MET A 631 25.22 -11.89 -0.61
N TYR A 632 25.14 -11.20 0.53
CA TYR A 632 25.61 -9.82 0.62
C TYR A 632 26.16 -9.53 2.02
N ASP A 633 27.24 -8.75 2.08
CA ASP A 633 27.69 -8.11 3.31
C ASP A 633 27.52 -6.59 3.24
N ASN A 634 27.67 -5.94 4.40
CA ASN A 634 27.68 -4.48 4.50
C ASN A 634 29.07 -3.86 4.28
N GLY A 635 30.02 -4.61 3.69
CA GLY A 635 31.42 -4.21 3.51
C GLY A 635 32.37 -4.61 4.66
N ASP A 636 31.85 -4.86 5.87
CA ASP A 636 32.64 -5.20 7.06
C ASP A 636 32.64 -6.72 7.38
N ASN A 637 32.31 -7.58 6.41
CA ASN A 637 32.04 -9.00 6.62
C ASN A 637 30.89 -9.27 7.61
N LYS A 638 29.93 -8.36 7.71
CA LYS A 638 28.66 -8.59 8.40
C LYS A 638 27.55 -8.78 7.39
N LEU A 639 26.81 -9.87 7.54
CA LEU A 639 25.75 -10.31 6.66
C LEU A 639 24.45 -9.56 6.95
N LYS A 640 23.70 -9.28 5.89
CA LYS A 640 22.30 -8.91 5.98
C LYS A 640 21.48 -10.16 6.26
N ARG A 641 21.12 -10.41 7.52
CA ARG A 641 20.34 -11.60 7.94
C ARG A 641 18.88 -11.45 7.52
N TRP A 642 18.50 -12.09 6.42
CA TRP A 642 17.15 -12.03 5.85
C TRP A 642 16.71 -13.35 5.18
N GLY A 643 17.67 -14.23 4.90
CA GLY A 643 17.51 -15.38 4.03
C GLY A 643 16.62 -16.48 4.59
N PHE A 644 16.33 -17.46 3.75
CA PHE A 644 15.80 -18.75 4.17
C PHE A 644 16.84 -19.59 4.94
N TRP A 645 18.12 -19.28 4.77
CA TRP A 645 19.28 -19.93 5.39
C TRP A 645 20.52 -19.04 5.20
N ASN A 646 21.65 -19.49 5.70
CA ASN A 646 22.98 -19.00 5.35
C ASN A 646 23.81 -20.17 4.80
N ILE A 647 24.09 -20.22 3.49
CA ILE A 647 24.78 -21.38 2.89
C ILE A 647 26.23 -21.52 3.36
N LEU A 648 26.85 -20.44 3.85
CA LEU A 648 28.22 -20.42 4.37
C LEU A 648 28.26 -20.43 5.91
N GLY A 649 27.25 -21.02 6.53
CA GLY A 649 27.14 -21.11 7.99
C GLY A 649 28.36 -21.79 8.60
N ASP A 650 28.67 -23.03 8.19
CA ASP A 650 29.79 -23.81 8.74
C ASP A 650 31.16 -23.23 8.35
N GLU A 651 31.29 -22.78 7.10
CA GLU A 651 32.56 -22.30 6.56
C GLU A 651 32.98 -20.96 7.19
N ARG A 652 32.02 -20.08 7.53
CA ARG A 652 32.36 -18.69 7.87
C ARG A 652 31.52 -18.00 8.94
N PHE A 653 30.22 -18.30 9.06
CA PHE A 653 29.25 -17.34 9.62
C PHE A 653 28.22 -17.91 10.63
N GLY A 654 28.62 -18.83 11.51
CA GLY A 654 27.76 -19.25 12.64
C GLY A 654 27.61 -20.75 12.85
N GLY A 655 28.31 -21.57 12.06
CA GLY A 655 28.29 -23.02 12.13
C GLY A 655 27.14 -23.67 11.35
N LEU A 656 27.16 -25.00 11.27
CA LEU A 656 26.14 -25.84 10.59
C LEU A 656 24.67 -25.51 10.92
N ALA A 657 24.39 -24.98 12.12
CA ALA A 657 23.02 -24.64 12.51
C ALA A 657 22.43 -23.50 11.67
N ASP A 658 23.26 -22.60 11.15
CA ASP A 658 22.83 -21.44 10.38
C ASP A 658 22.57 -21.78 8.89
N GLU A 659 23.05 -22.94 8.44
CA GLU A 659 22.69 -23.51 7.13
C GLU A 659 21.30 -24.17 7.11
N ALA A 660 20.69 -24.39 8.27
CA ALA A 660 19.38 -25.01 8.36
C ALA A 660 18.31 -24.15 7.67
N ILE A 661 17.34 -24.81 7.05
CA ILE A 661 16.16 -24.14 6.47
C ILE A 661 15.37 -23.49 7.61
N ARG A 662 15.15 -22.18 7.50
CA ARG A 662 14.36 -21.40 8.46
C ARG A 662 12.85 -21.60 8.24
N PRO A 663 12.01 -21.44 9.28
CA PRO A 663 10.60 -21.83 9.23
C PRO A 663 9.79 -21.17 8.10
N TRP A 664 10.09 -19.91 7.80
CA TRP A 664 9.36 -19.14 6.79
C TRP A 664 9.56 -19.65 5.34
N PHE A 665 10.57 -20.49 5.08
CA PHE A 665 10.69 -21.20 3.81
C PHE A 665 9.47 -22.09 3.52
N TYR A 666 8.83 -22.65 4.54
CA TYR A 666 7.68 -23.54 4.36
C TYR A 666 6.53 -22.85 3.62
N PRO A 667 5.91 -21.76 4.12
CA PRO A 667 4.83 -21.09 3.40
C PRO A 667 5.30 -20.47 2.07
N MET A 668 6.51 -19.89 2.02
CA MET A 668 7.02 -19.27 0.79
C MET A 668 7.23 -20.28 -0.33
N SER A 669 7.75 -21.47 -0.02
CA SER A 669 7.94 -22.55 -1.00
C SER A 669 6.63 -23.06 -1.59
N LEU A 670 5.55 -23.06 -0.79
CA LEU A 670 4.22 -23.44 -1.26
C LEU A 670 3.61 -22.35 -2.14
N LEU A 671 3.75 -21.07 -1.76
CA LEU A 671 3.27 -19.94 -2.57
C LEU A 671 4.01 -19.87 -3.92
N CYS A 672 5.34 -20.00 -3.93
CA CYS A 672 6.14 -20.03 -5.17
C CYS A 672 5.72 -21.21 -6.07
N ARG A 673 5.65 -22.42 -5.49
CA ARG A 673 5.34 -23.64 -6.24
C ARG A 673 3.93 -23.62 -6.80
N TYR A 674 2.92 -23.25 -6.02
CA TYR A 674 1.51 -23.49 -6.39
C TYR A 674 0.78 -22.26 -6.96
N PHE A 675 1.48 -21.13 -7.09
CA PHE A 675 1.10 -19.99 -7.93
C PHE A 675 2.18 -19.72 -9.00
N PRO A 676 2.41 -20.66 -9.94
CA PRO A 676 3.46 -20.53 -10.94
C PRO A 676 3.23 -19.40 -11.94
N GLN A 677 4.27 -19.08 -12.70
CA GLN A 677 4.19 -18.22 -13.87
C GLN A 677 3.03 -18.62 -14.81
N GLY A 678 2.33 -17.63 -15.32
CA GLY A 678 1.15 -17.75 -16.18
C GLY A 678 -0.10 -18.27 -15.45
N SER A 679 -0.16 -18.17 -14.12
CA SER A 679 -1.39 -18.38 -13.36
C SER A 679 -2.34 -17.21 -13.56
N THR A 680 -3.64 -17.50 -13.53
CA THR A 680 -4.69 -16.49 -13.33
C THR A 680 -4.90 -16.35 -11.83
N ILE A 681 -4.82 -15.13 -11.31
CA ILE A 681 -5.10 -14.83 -9.90
C ILE A 681 -6.54 -14.34 -9.79
N TYR A 682 -7.26 -14.85 -8.81
CA TYR A 682 -8.64 -14.49 -8.51
C TYR A 682 -8.73 -13.60 -7.27
N LYS A 683 -9.67 -12.66 -7.29
CA LYS A 683 -10.02 -11.88 -6.12
C LYS A 683 -10.73 -12.77 -5.09
N THR A 684 -10.56 -12.42 -3.82
CA THR A 684 -11.26 -13.06 -2.71
C THR A 684 -12.05 -12.04 -1.92
N GLN A 685 -13.20 -12.44 -1.41
CA GLN A 685 -13.91 -11.75 -0.35
C GLN A 685 -13.54 -12.43 0.97
N VAL A 686 -13.13 -11.66 1.96
CA VAL A 686 -12.61 -12.16 3.24
C VAL A 686 -13.35 -11.40 4.35
N PRO A 687 -13.80 -12.07 5.42
CA PRO A 687 -14.51 -11.39 6.50
C PRO A 687 -13.56 -10.40 7.18
N ASP A 688 -14.10 -9.32 7.75
CA ASP A 688 -13.32 -8.30 8.44
C ASP A 688 -12.73 -8.84 9.75
N LYS A 689 -11.60 -9.55 9.61
CA LYS A 689 -10.84 -10.15 10.70
C LYS A 689 -9.38 -9.77 10.53
N GLN A 690 -8.79 -9.22 11.57
CA GLN A 690 -7.43 -8.73 11.55
C GLN A 690 -6.45 -9.84 11.14
N GLY A 691 -5.52 -9.53 10.24
CA GLY A 691 -4.48 -10.45 9.78
C GLY A 691 -4.96 -11.69 9.03
N LEU A 692 -6.28 -11.79 8.73
CA LEU A 692 -6.83 -12.87 7.92
C LEU A 692 -6.88 -12.43 6.46
N HIS A 693 -6.15 -13.14 5.61
CA HIS A 693 -6.15 -12.88 4.17
C HIS A 693 -6.18 -14.19 3.38
N ALA A 694 -6.76 -14.14 2.19
CA ALA A 694 -6.84 -15.28 1.30
C ALA A 694 -6.55 -14.85 -0.14
N ILE A 695 -6.17 -15.81 -0.98
CA ILE A 695 -6.07 -15.63 -2.44
C ILE A 695 -6.36 -16.93 -3.17
N GLY A 696 -6.96 -16.82 -4.35
CA GLY A 696 -7.21 -17.94 -5.25
C GLY A 696 -6.38 -17.80 -6.54
N GLY A 697 -5.99 -18.93 -7.12
CA GLY A 697 -5.27 -18.97 -8.39
C GLY A 697 -5.65 -20.18 -9.22
N MET A 698 -5.50 -20.07 -10.54
CA MET A 698 -5.68 -21.19 -11.46
C MET A 698 -4.54 -21.26 -12.47
N LYS A 699 -4.04 -22.48 -12.69
CA LYS A 699 -3.12 -22.85 -13.75
C LYS A 699 -3.63 -24.10 -14.46
N ASN A 700 -3.74 -24.05 -15.78
CA ASN A 700 -4.14 -25.20 -16.62
C ASN A 700 -5.46 -25.88 -16.16
N GLY A 701 -6.44 -25.10 -15.71
CA GLY A 701 -7.73 -25.61 -15.21
C GLY A 701 -7.67 -26.24 -13.81
N LYS A 702 -6.53 -26.16 -13.13
CA LYS A 702 -6.33 -26.57 -11.73
C LYS A 702 -6.24 -25.36 -10.83
N TYR A 703 -6.66 -25.50 -9.58
CA TYR A 703 -6.86 -24.42 -8.64
C TYR A 703 -5.97 -24.56 -7.41
N THR A 704 -5.55 -23.41 -6.91
CA THR A 704 -4.84 -23.25 -5.64
C THR A 704 -5.55 -22.17 -4.82
N ILE A 705 -5.73 -22.42 -3.54
CA ILE A 705 -6.27 -21.46 -2.56
C ILE A 705 -5.26 -21.37 -1.43
N ALA A 706 -4.87 -20.15 -1.06
CA ALA A 706 -4.01 -19.89 0.09
C ALA A 706 -4.74 -18.99 1.08
N ILE A 707 -4.58 -19.27 2.38
CA ILE A 707 -5.15 -18.51 3.49
C ILE A 707 -4.05 -18.30 4.52
N ALA A 708 -3.82 -17.05 4.93
CA ALA A 708 -2.92 -16.69 6.02
C ALA A 708 -3.71 -16.06 7.16
N ASN A 709 -3.32 -16.38 8.40
CA ASN A 709 -3.74 -15.70 9.61
C ASN A 709 -2.49 -15.26 10.37
N SER A 710 -2.12 -14.00 10.26
CA SER A 710 -0.96 -13.42 10.97
C SER A 710 -1.31 -12.92 12.38
N HIS A 711 -2.59 -12.98 12.76
CA HIS A 711 -3.10 -12.53 14.05
C HIS A 711 -2.90 -13.58 15.15
N THR A 712 -3.04 -13.15 16.41
CA THR A 712 -2.89 -14.00 17.60
C THR A 712 -4.16 -14.79 17.94
N GLU A 713 -5.26 -14.55 17.22
CA GLU A 713 -6.54 -15.20 17.43
C GLU A 713 -6.76 -16.33 16.43
N THR A 714 -7.47 -17.37 16.85
CA THR A 714 -7.93 -18.44 15.97
C THR A 714 -9.29 -18.06 15.39
N TYR A 715 -9.45 -18.22 14.08
CA TYR A 715 -10.70 -17.93 13.40
C TYR A 715 -11.39 -19.21 12.93
N SER A 716 -12.72 -19.23 13.04
CA SER A 716 -13.55 -20.20 12.33
C SER A 716 -14.13 -19.50 11.10
N VAL A 717 -13.99 -20.11 9.93
CA VAL A 717 -14.42 -19.53 8.65
C VAL A 717 -15.07 -20.58 7.77
N ASN A 718 -15.87 -20.13 6.81
CA ASN A 718 -16.49 -20.96 5.79
C ASN A 718 -15.83 -20.66 4.44
N LEU A 719 -15.03 -21.58 3.92
CA LEU A 719 -14.43 -21.42 2.59
C LEU A 719 -15.44 -21.78 1.51
N LYS A 720 -15.62 -20.88 0.54
CA LYS A 720 -16.51 -21.01 -0.63
C LYS A 720 -15.78 -20.66 -1.91
N MET A 721 -16.29 -21.17 -3.04
CA MET A 721 -15.91 -20.71 -4.38
C MET A 721 -17.18 -20.40 -5.18
N ASP A 722 -17.32 -19.18 -5.69
CA ASP A 722 -18.49 -18.78 -6.49
C ASP A 722 -18.62 -19.57 -7.81
N ALA A 723 -17.49 -20.06 -8.33
CA ALA A 723 -17.43 -20.91 -9.50
C ALA A 723 -18.05 -22.30 -9.28
N GLY A 724 -18.31 -22.70 -8.02
CA GLY A 724 -18.96 -23.97 -7.69
C GLY A 724 -18.16 -25.22 -8.07
N ILE A 725 -16.83 -25.16 -7.94
CA ILE A 725 -15.90 -26.16 -8.48
C ILE A 725 -15.65 -27.30 -7.48
N ILE A 726 -15.38 -28.51 -8.00
CA ILE A 726 -14.90 -29.66 -7.23
C ILE A 726 -13.40 -29.81 -7.45
N LEU A 727 -12.62 -29.68 -6.38
CA LEU A 727 -11.18 -29.94 -6.37
C LEU A 727 -10.94 -31.41 -6.05
N THR A 728 -10.76 -32.23 -7.08
CA THR A 728 -10.53 -33.68 -6.92
C THR A 728 -9.11 -33.95 -6.45
N ASN A 729 -8.94 -34.83 -5.45
CA ASN A 729 -7.62 -35.21 -4.92
C ASN A 729 -6.75 -34.02 -4.48
N ALA A 730 -7.38 -32.93 -4.01
CA ALA A 730 -6.69 -31.74 -3.56
C ALA A 730 -5.78 -32.05 -2.38
N LYS A 731 -4.53 -31.57 -2.45
CA LYS A 731 -3.54 -31.62 -1.38
C LYS A 731 -3.75 -30.44 -0.45
N TRP A 732 -3.67 -30.72 0.84
CA TRP A 732 -3.81 -29.73 1.90
C TRP A 732 -2.49 -29.63 2.65
N TYR A 733 -1.98 -28.41 2.75
CA TYR A 733 -0.77 -28.05 3.48
C TYR A 733 -1.15 -27.12 4.61
N LYS A 734 -0.56 -27.34 5.78
CA LYS A 734 -0.75 -26.46 6.94
C LYS A 734 0.58 -26.08 7.54
N TYR A 735 0.62 -24.90 8.11
CA TYR A 735 1.73 -24.34 8.86
C TYR A 735 1.13 -23.58 10.04
N GLU A 736 1.44 -24.00 11.26
CA GLU A 736 0.97 -23.34 12.49
C GLU A 736 2.21 -22.97 13.31
N ALA A 737 2.43 -21.67 13.53
CA ALA A 737 3.61 -21.21 14.24
C ALA A 737 3.53 -21.57 15.74
N GLY A 738 4.60 -22.15 16.26
CA GLY A 738 4.83 -22.35 17.68
C GLY A 738 5.81 -21.32 18.25
N SER A 739 6.41 -21.66 19.40
CA SER A 739 7.42 -20.81 20.05
C SER A 739 8.79 -20.94 19.36
N GLY A 740 9.48 -19.81 19.19
CA GLY A 740 10.79 -19.79 18.55
C GLY A 740 10.70 -20.28 17.10
N SER A 741 11.64 -21.12 16.68
CA SER A 741 11.66 -21.73 15.35
C SER A 741 10.67 -22.90 15.15
N GLN A 742 9.94 -23.31 16.19
CA GLN A 742 9.08 -24.48 16.12
C GLN A 742 7.77 -24.17 15.38
N PHE A 743 7.33 -25.08 14.52
CA PHE A 743 6.03 -24.98 13.85
C PHE A 743 5.42 -26.37 13.63
N THR A 744 4.10 -26.42 13.41
CA THR A 744 3.39 -27.64 13.02
C THR A 744 3.08 -27.59 11.52
N GLY A 745 3.70 -28.48 10.76
CA GLY A 745 3.50 -28.66 9.32
C GLY A 745 4.39 -29.80 8.82
N PRO A 746 3.87 -30.85 8.16
CA PRO A 746 4.70 -31.99 7.78
C PRO A 746 5.79 -31.61 6.79
N THR A 747 7.00 -32.10 7.02
CA THR A 747 8.12 -31.99 6.09
C THR A 747 8.70 -33.36 5.75
N ASP A 748 9.38 -33.46 4.61
CA ASP A 748 10.21 -34.61 4.29
C ASP A 748 11.57 -34.56 5.00
N ASN A 749 12.43 -35.55 4.74
CA ASN A 749 13.76 -35.62 5.34
C ASN A 749 14.71 -34.48 4.92
N ASN A 750 14.37 -33.71 3.88
CA ASN A 750 15.13 -32.54 3.44
C ASN A 750 14.58 -31.23 4.04
N GLY A 751 13.52 -31.29 4.85
CA GLY A 751 12.85 -30.12 5.40
C GLY A 751 11.84 -29.48 4.44
N PHE A 752 11.45 -30.18 3.37
CA PHE A 752 10.51 -29.68 2.36
C PHE A 752 9.06 -29.99 2.71
N ALA A 753 8.15 -29.04 2.47
CA ALA A 753 6.74 -29.16 2.84
C ALA A 753 6.04 -30.37 2.18
N VAL A 754 5.30 -31.13 2.98
CA VAL A 754 4.50 -32.29 2.57
C VAL A 754 3.04 -32.07 2.96
N ALA A 755 2.12 -32.50 2.09
CA ALA A 755 0.69 -32.38 2.37
C ALA A 755 0.32 -33.22 3.60
N TYR A 756 -0.43 -32.63 4.53
CA TYR A 756 -0.90 -33.36 5.72
C TYR A 756 -2.19 -34.14 5.44
N ASN A 757 -2.89 -33.79 4.35
CA ASN A 757 -4.10 -34.45 3.90
C ASN A 757 -4.23 -34.37 2.37
N GLN A 758 -4.94 -35.34 1.80
CA GLN A 758 -5.31 -35.34 0.38
C GLN A 758 -6.75 -35.83 0.24
N GLN A 759 -7.62 -34.97 -0.27
CA GLN A 759 -9.06 -35.24 -0.30
C GLN A 759 -9.77 -34.48 -1.42
N THR A 760 -10.97 -34.96 -1.79
CA THR A 760 -11.85 -34.18 -2.66
C THR A 760 -12.50 -33.06 -1.85
N THR A 761 -12.43 -31.84 -2.37
CA THR A 761 -13.02 -30.64 -1.76
C THR A 761 -14.10 -30.11 -2.70
N ASP A 762 -15.33 -30.05 -2.25
CA ASP A 762 -16.51 -29.80 -3.11
C ASP A 762 -17.18 -28.48 -2.75
N PHE A 763 -17.10 -27.51 -3.67
CA PHE A 763 -17.79 -26.21 -3.57
C PHE A 763 -19.04 -26.13 -4.45
N SER A 764 -19.43 -27.22 -5.12
CA SER A 764 -20.60 -27.24 -6.00
C SER A 764 -21.89 -26.98 -5.23
N ASN A 765 -22.91 -26.45 -5.91
CA ASN A 765 -24.22 -26.16 -5.32
C ASN A 765 -24.14 -25.26 -4.07
N ASN A 766 -23.25 -24.25 -4.09
CA ASN A 766 -23.00 -23.32 -2.98
C ASN A 766 -22.57 -23.98 -1.67
N ARG A 767 -21.93 -25.15 -1.73
CA ARG A 767 -21.33 -25.81 -0.57
C ARG A 767 -20.15 -24.99 -0.04
N SER A 768 -20.03 -24.97 1.29
CA SER A 768 -18.87 -24.43 1.98
C SER A 768 -18.08 -25.54 2.66
N VAL A 769 -16.81 -25.25 2.92
CA VAL A 769 -15.93 -26.07 3.74
C VAL A 769 -15.63 -25.29 5.00
N GLN A 770 -16.07 -25.80 6.14
CA GLN A 770 -15.78 -25.18 7.43
C GLN A 770 -14.31 -25.41 7.79
N LEU A 771 -13.62 -24.33 8.14
CA LEU A 771 -12.21 -24.33 8.49
C LEU A 771 -12.02 -23.66 9.85
N THR A 772 -11.11 -24.23 10.64
CA THR A 772 -10.47 -23.52 11.74
C THR A 772 -9.10 -23.08 11.25
N ILE A 773 -8.85 -21.77 11.26
CA ILE A 773 -7.58 -21.14 10.90
C ILE A 773 -6.90 -20.70 12.19
N PRO A 774 -5.93 -21.47 12.71
CA PRO A 774 -5.25 -21.15 13.96
C PRO A 774 -4.57 -19.78 13.92
N ALA A 775 -4.29 -19.23 15.10
CA ALA A 775 -3.43 -18.05 15.22
C ALA A 775 -2.08 -18.30 14.54
N LYS A 776 -1.52 -17.26 13.91
CA LYS A 776 -0.18 -17.29 13.27
C LYS A 776 0.02 -18.52 12.38
N SER A 777 -0.87 -18.70 11.41
CA SER A 777 -0.91 -19.89 10.58
C SER A 777 -1.05 -19.58 9.09
N PHE A 778 -0.78 -20.61 8.28
CA PHE A 778 -0.97 -20.61 6.84
C PHE A 778 -1.54 -21.96 6.39
N LEU A 779 -2.53 -21.91 5.48
CA LEU A 779 -3.16 -23.05 4.85
C LEU A 779 -3.08 -22.90 3.33
N LEU A 780 -2.71 -23.97 2.63
CA LEU A 780 -2.80 -24.04 1.18
C LEU A 780 -3.53 -25.32 0.74
N ILE A 781 -4.52 -25.14 -0.14
CA ILE A 781 -5.32 -26.21 -0.74
C ILE A 781 -5.09 -26.15 -2.25
N THR A 782 -4.70 -27.25 -2.88
CA THR A 782 -4.45 -27.25 -4.33
C THR A 782 -4.73 -28.60 -4.97
N ASP A 783 -5.34 -28.60 -6.15
CA ASP A 783 -5.41 -29.77 -7.04
C ASP A 783 -4.48 -29.63 -8.26
N PHE A 784 -3.60 -28.62 -8.25
CA PHE A 784 -2.55 -28.44 -9.23
C PHE A 784 -1.36 -29.34 -8.93
N GLU A 785 -0.86 -30.00 -9.98
CA GLU A 785 0.32 -30.84 -9.97
C GLU A 785 1.20 -30.52 -11.18
N TYR A 786 2.49 -30.83 -11.07
CA TYR A 786 3.51 -30.56 -12.08
C TYR A 786 3.90 -31.79 -12.88
#